data_AF-A0AAU4U8F9-F1
#
_entry.id   AF-A0AAU4U8F9-F1
#
_cell.length_a   1.000
_cell.length_b   1.000
_cell.length_c   1.000
_cell.angle_alpha   90.00
_cell.angle_beta   90.00
_cell.angle_gamma   90.00
#
_symmetry.space_group_name_H-M   'P 1'
#
loop_
_entity.id
_entity.type
_entity.pdbx_description
1 polymer ?
#
loop_
_entity_poly.entity_id
_entity_poly.type
_entity_poly.pdbx_seq_one_letter_code
_entity_poly.pdbx_strand_id
1 'polypeptide(L)'
;MALVYADPDMLDRLAKSLDSQAGEIPHLKSRASALGVAANVSGLAAIATWLGETASDLRRRARILRAPSESPFGSLSEFGLPTSLARKPGAGDEFESGLQAVLDAHKSGTPKERAQAVKDYFATLTPDEQAALAVTNPSLVGNLDGAPVNVRFAANRISIQKEYNEESEYLNSLTKNDPAFKRTKDRVDALRSFLNPRIKKFTDPNTNRPTEVEVPRQFLVFDAHYGSTADAKSSPFPDGRIAEVVGDLETAKNVSFRVPGITNRLDNFNGFTSGGYMLASDAQGFEQPDTAVVSWLGYDTPELGDSVDPAKAEVGGRQLNAFRQAISVNLQPDANTSIFAHSYGTLVTSKALQNGLTNIDNVTFMGSPGLGPNIHAVADFHMPNTKFYAMRAPEDIVSYTQGHGDDPAGFKDIIHLNTDGSTGHSQYYNQRTQSLENMRRILFGGAQSLTFTDTTLDEEMTGAAEMRKLVAFLHEKVPPEVVSEMGGDLDPIVQGLLNGRSKFTDVIGPINSVLNKYNMLDRVKPDELVGEVTTLASQLAYKEAFKAAKDHGAPDWVAVAAATTAAGSTHGLLSIATWPVVKVLELDRLQNNTRQLFSGLAAGGHQLFTDGAALAGTLAHDGGRVLSDSTQIAGSVFNTGGRVVYELGDTLINPANAFENAGDITRSLKATKDTFVEKGADIVNTVDHAVDQTVQQGGKMISSGLDTGKKALEKGGDVVDSVVNFVF
;
A
#
# COMPACT_ATOMS: atom_id res chain seq x y z
N MET A 1 -0.84 -31.39 -46.94
CA MET A 1 -1.39 -32.61 -46.31
C MET A 1 -2.02 -32.15 -45.00
N ALA A 2 -3.35 -32.07 -44.94
CA ALA A 2 -4.07 -31.42 -43.84
C ALA A 2 -3.94 -32.27 -42.55
N LEU A 3 -3.32 -31.70 -41.52
CA LEU A 3 -3.35 -32.26 -40.17
C LEU A 3 -4.75 -31.98 -39.59
N VAL A 4 -5.59 -33.02 -39.58
CA VAL A 4 -6.86 -33.01 -38.84
C VAL A 4 -6.50 -33.07 -37.35
N TYR A 5 -6.74 -31.99 -36.60
CA TYR A 5 -6.62 -32.04 -35.14
C TYR A 5 -7.70 -32.98 -34.59
N ALA A 6 -7.28 -33.89 -33.69
CA ALA A 6 -8.11 -34.97 -33.21
C ALA A 6 -9.23 -34.45 -32.28
N ASP A 7 -10.47 -34.88 -32.52
CA ASP A 7 -11.63 -34.61 -31.65
C ASP A 7 -11.52 -35.44 -30.35
N PRO A 8 -11.59 -34.84 -29.14
CA PRO A 8 -11.53 -35.58 -27.88
C PRO A 8 -12.59 -36.67 -27.76
N ASP A 9 -13.78 -36.49 -28.36
CA ASP A 9 -14.82 -37.51 -28.38
C ASP A 9 -14.52 -38.63 -29.39
N MET A 10 -13.81 -38.33 -30.48
CA MET A 10 -13.27 -39.36 -31.37
C MET A 10 -12.13 -40.14 -30.72
N LEU A 11 -11.23 -39.47 -29.99
CA LEU A 11 -10.13 -40.10 -29.25
C LEU A 11 -10.67 -41.05 -28.17
N ASP A 12 -11.71 -40.64 -27.44
CA ASP A 12 -12.36 -41.50 -26.44
C ASP A 12 -13.10 -42.69 -27.07
N ARG A 13 -13.77 -42.48 -28.21
CA ARG A 13 -14.42 -43.56 -28.96
C ARG A 13 -13.38 -44.57 -29.46
N LEU A 14 -12.25 -44.07 -29.97
CA LEU A 14 -11.13 -44.92 -30.40
C LEU A 14 -10.54 -45.68 -29.20
N ALA A 15 -10.25 -45.01 -28.09
CA ALA A 15 -9.73 -45.65 -26.88
C ALA A 15 -10.67 -46.75 -26.34
N LYS A 16 -12.00 -46.51 -26.33
CA LYS A 16 -13.01 -47.53 -25.99
C LYS A 16 -12.98 -48.72 -26.94
N SER A 17 -12.81 -48.49 -28.24
CA SER A 17 -12.68 -49.56 -29.22
C SER A 17 -11.42 -50.40 -28.99
N LEU A 18 -10.29 -49.77 -28.67
CA LEU A 18 -9.03 -50.48 -28.38
C LEU A 18 -9.12 -51.32 -27.11
N ASP A 19 -9.73 -50.80 -26.03
CA ASP A 19 -9.97 -51.56 -24.80
C ASP A 19 -10.86 -52.78 -25.04
N SER A 20 -11.93 -52.61 -25.84
CA SER A 20 -12.81 -53.72 -26.19
C SER A 20 -12.04 -54.83 -26.91
N GLN A 21 -11.16 -54.49 -27.86
CA GLN A 21 -10.32 -55.47 -28.56
C GLN A 21 -9.28 -56.12 -27.63
N ALA A 22 -8.69 -55.34 -26.72
CA ALA A 22 -7.76 -55.86 -25.72
C ALA A 22 -8.44 -56.87 -24.77
N GLY A 23 -9.70 -56.63 -24.41
CA GLY A 23 -10.50 -57.51 -23.55
C GLY A 23 -10.87 -58.86 -24.18
N GLU A 24 -10.92 -58.97 -25.51
CA GLU A 24 -11.18 -60.23 -26.22
C GLU A 24 -9.96 -61.17 -26.25
N ILE A 25 -8.75 -60.63 -26.16
CA ILE A 25 -7.50 -61.39 -26.30
C ILE A 25 -7.35 -62.51 -25.25
N PRO A 26 -7.65 -62.30 -23.95
CA PRO A 26 -7.66 -63.38 -22.96
C PRO A 26 -8.58 -64.55 -23.33
N HIS A 27 -9.76 -64.28 -23.88
CA HIS A 27 -10.70 -65.31 -24.32
C HIS A 27 -10.16 -66.09 -25.53
N LEU A 28 -9.56 -65.40 -26.50
CA LEU A 28 -8.90 -66.04 -27.65
C LEU A 28 -7.73 -66.93 -27.22
N LYS A 29 -6.92 -66.49 -26.25
CA LYS A 29 -5.83 -67.29 -25.69
C LYS A 29 -6.34 -68.52 -24.94
N SER A 30 -7.39 -68.37 -24.15
CA SER A 30 -8.03 -69.48 -23.44
C SER A 30 -8.55 -70.54 -24.42
N ARG A 31 -9.23 -70.11 -25.50
CA ARG A 31 -9.68 -71.01 -26.57
C ARG A 31 -8.53 -71.69 -27.29
N ALA A 32 -7.47 -70.96 -27.63
CA ALA A 32 -6.29 -71.53 -28.28
C ALA A 32 -5.57 -72.55 -27.37
N SER A 33 -5.54 -72.31 -26.06
CA SER A 33 -5.01 -73.25 -25.08
C SER A 33 -5.86 -74.53 -25.00
N ALA A 34 -7.19 -74.39 -24.96
CA ALA A 34 -8.11 -75.54 -24.99
C ALA A 34 -7.99 -76.38 -26.27
N LEU A 35 -7.59 -75.74 -27.38
CA LEU A 35 -7.38 -76.38 -28.68
C LEU A 35 -5.93 -76.87 -28.90
N GLY A 36 -5.04 -76.71 -27.92
CA GLY A 36 -3.63 -77.16 -28.02
C GLY A 36 -2.75 -76.33 -28.97
N VAL A 37 -3.21 -75.15 -29.39
CA VAL A 37 -2.53 -74.27 -30.37
C VAL A 37 -2.07 -72.93 -29.77
N ALA A 38 -1.87 -72.88 -28.45
CA ALA A 38 -1.50 -71.65 -27.74
C ALA A 38 -0.22 -70.98 -28.26
N ALA A 39 0.75 -71.77 -28.75
CA ALA A 39 1.99 -71.25 -29.33
C ALA A 39 1.75 -70.31 -30.53
N ASN A 40 0.70 -70.60 -31.32
CA ASN A 40 0.33 -69.85 -32.52
C ASN A 40 -0.24 -68.45 -32.21
N VAL A 41 -0.62 -68.18 -30.95
CA VAL A 41 -1.24 -66.92 -30.51
C VAL A 41 -0.43 -66.20 -29.43
N SER A 42 0.82 -66.61 -29.22
CA SER A 42 1.74 -66.04 -28.23
C SER A 42 1.93 -64.53 -28.40
N GLY A 43 1.98 -64.04 -29.64
CA GLY A 43 2.09 -62.62 -29.99
C GLY A 43 0.91 -61.73 -29.57
N LEU A 44 -0.26 -62.31 -29.26
CA LEU A 44 -1.41 -61.53 -28.79
C LEU A 44 -1.15 -60.85 -27.44
N ALA A 45 -0.19 -61.33 -26.64
CA ALA A 45 0.17 -60.68 -25.37
C ALA A 45 0.67 -59.26 -25.57
N ALA A 46 1.64 -59.08 -26.48
CA ALA A 46 2.24 -57.79 -26.78
C ALA A 46 1.21 -56.84 -27.42
N ILE A 47 0.32 -57.37 -28.26
CA ILE A 47 -0.77 -56.60 -28.86
C ILE A 47 -1.74 -56.10 -27.80
N ALA A 48 -2.12 -56.93 -26.81
CA ALA A 48 -3.00 -56.51 -25.72
C ALA A 48 -2.37 -55.37 -24.89
N THR A 49 -1.07 -55.48 -24.57
CA THR A 49 -0.34 -54.42 -23.87
C THR A 49 -0.31 -53.13 -24.68
N TRP A 50 0.05 -53.21 -25.96
CA TRP A 50 0.08 -52.05 -26.86
C TRP A 50 -1.30 -51.37 -27.00
N LEU A 51 -2.37 -52.17 -27.13
CA LEU A 51 -3.74 -51.65 -27.20
C LEU A 51 -4.12 -50.89 -25.92
N GLY A 52 -3.80 -51.44 -24.74
CA GLY A 52 -4.11 -50.80 -23.45
C GLY A 52 -3.28 -49.53 -23.20
N GLU A 53 -1.99 -49.54 -23.53
CA GLU A 53 -1.12 -48.35 -23.43
C GLU A 53 -1.58 -47.26 -24.39
N THR A 54 -1.91 -47.61 -25.63
CA THR A 54 -2.40 -46.67 -26.65
C THR A 54 -3.77 -46.10 -26.25
N ALA A 55 -4.69 -46.92 -25.75
CA ALA A 55 -5.99 -46.45 -25.25
C ALA A 55 -5.82 -45.47 -24.06
N SER A 56 -4.85 -45.72 -23.19
CA SER A 56 -4.52 -44.85 -22.06
C SER A 56 -3.93 -43.51 -22.53
N ASP A 57 -3.03 -43.52 -23.51
CA ASP A 57 -2.46 -42.30 -24.10
C ASP A 57 -3.55 -41.47 -24.83
N LEU A 58 -4.43 -42.12 -25.59
CA LEU A 58 -5.55 -41.45 -26.27
C LEU A 58 -6.49 -40.75 -25.28
N ARG A 59 -6.80 -41.36 -24.12
CA ARG A 59 -7.60 -40.73 -23.06
C ARG A 59 -6.86 -39.59 -22.36
N ARG A 60 -5.53 -39.70 -22.22
CA ARG A 60 -4.69 -38.59 -21.71
C ARG A 60 -4.79 -37.40 -22.65
N ARG A 61 -4.65 -37.62 -23.96
CA ARG A 61 -4.80 -36.59 -25.00
C ARG A 61 -6.21 -36.03 -25.07
N ALA A 62 -7.24 -36.86 -24.96
CA ALA A 62 -8.63 -36.41 -24.90
C ALA A 62 -8.91 -35.53 -23.67
N ARG A 63 -8.32 -35.86 -22.51
CA ARG A 63 -8.40 -35.02 -21.31
C ARG A 63 -7.71 -33.67 -21.49
N ILE A 64 -6.51 -33.65 -22.07
CA ILE A 64 -5.78 -32.41 -22.40
C ILE A 64 -6.64 -31.53 -23.32
N LEU A 65 -7.24 -32.12 -24.35
CA LEU A 65 -8.10 -31.41 -25.29
C LEU A 65 -9.44 -30.94 -24.69
N ARG A 66 -9.87 -31.51 -23.55
CA ARG A 66 -11.09 -31.12 -22.83
C ARG A 66 -10.84 -30.17 -21.67
N ALA A 67 -9.60 -30.03 -21.20
CA ALA A 67 -9.30 -29.14 -20.08
C ALA A 67 -9.56 -27.69 -20.53
N PRO A 68 -10.50 -26.96 -19.89
CA PRO A 68 -10.87 -25.60 -20.27
C PRO A 68 -9.70 -24.60 -20.26
N SER A 69 -8.62 -24.94 -19.55
CA SER A 69 -7.40 -24.12 -19.45
C SER A 69 -6.34 -24.44 -20.50
N GLU A 70 -6.19 -25.69 -20.99
CA GLU A 70 -5.04 -26.07 -21.83
C GLU A 70 -5.30 -25.97 -23.34
N SER A 71 -6.56 -25.81 -23.75
CA SER A 71 -6.94 -25.69 -25.15
C SER A 71 -7.46 -24.29 -25.49
N PRO A 72 -7.03 -23.68 -26.61
CA PRO A 72 -7.58 -22.41 -27.08
C PRO A 72 -9.11 -22.39 -27.21
N PHE A 73 -9.73 -23.55 -27.49
CA PHE A 73 -11.17 -23.68 -27.64
C PHE A 73 -11.92 -23.68 -26.29
N GLY A 74 -11.24 -24.07 -25.22
CA GLY A 74 -11.75 -23.92 -23.85
C GLY A 74 -11.93 -22.45 -23.51
N SER A 75 -10.92 -21.63 -23.78
CA SER A 75 -10.96 -20.17 -23.62
C SER A 75 -12.08 -19.52 -24.43
N LEU A 76 -12.28 -19.92 -25.69
CA LEU A 76 -13.39 -19.40 -26.49
C LEU A 76 -14.75 -19.69 -25.84
N SER A 77 -14.98 -20.95 -25.45
CA SER A 77 -16.26 -21.38 -24.86
C SER A 77 -16.54 -20.69 -23.53
N GLU A 78 -15.50 -20.47 -22.72
CA GLU A 78 -15.57 -19.79 -21.42
C GLU A 78 -16.03 -18.33 -21.53
N PHE A 79 -15.75 -17.67 -22.67
CA PHE A 79 -16.22 -16.31 -22.97
C PHE A 79 -17.36 -16.28 -24.02
N GLY A 80 -18.07 -17.40 -24.20
CA GLY A 80 -19.28 -17.47 -25.01
C GLY A 80 -19.06 -17.41 -26.52
N LEU A 81 -17.84 -17.68 -26.99
CA LEU A 81 -17.50 -17.71 -28.41
C LEU A 81 -17.65 -19.12 -29.00
N PRO A 82 -18.14 -19.25 -30.25
CA PRO A 82 -18.21 -20.54 -30.92
C PRO A 82 -16.81 -21.07 -31.25
N THR A 83 -16.69 -22.39 -31.37
CA THR A 83 -15.40 -23.06 -31.63
C THR A 83 -15.31 -23.73 -33.00
N SER A 84 -16.39 -23.73 -33.78
CA SER A 84 -16.52 -24.49 -35.03
C SER A 84 -15.47 -24.10 -36.06
N LEU A 85 -15.42 -22.81 -36.42
CA LEU A 85 -14.50 -22.33 -37.45
C LEU A 85 -13.07 -22.26 -36.94
N ALA A 86 -12.88 -21.81 -35.69
CA ALA A 86 -11.56 -21.65 -35.06
C ALA A 86 -10.76 -22.96 -34.98
N ARG A 87 -11.41 -24.13 -35.02
CA ARG A 87 -10.74 -25.45 -35.07
C ARG A 87 -10.05 -25.73 -36.40
N LYS A 88 -10.43 -25.05 -37.48
CA LYS A 88 -9.77 -25.19 -38.78
C LYS A 88 -8.45 -24.39 -38.76
N PRO A 89 -7.28 -25.03 -38.99
CA PRO A 89 -6.01 -24.33 -38.98
C PRO A 89 -5.97 -23.21 -40.01
N GLY A 90 -5.48 -22.04 -39.60
CA GLY A 90 -5.38 -20.85 -40.47
C GLY A 90 -6.72 -20.21 -40.84
N ALA A 91 -7.82 -20.56 -40.17
CA ALA A 91 -9.12 -19.95 -40.46
C ALA A 91 -9.17 -18.45 -40.19
N GLY A 92 -8.33 -17.94 -39.27
CA GLY A 92 -8.21 -16.49 -39.02
C GLY A 92 -7.42 -15.74 -40.10
N ASP A 93 -6.55 -16.41 -40.85
CA ASP A 93 -5.60 -15.78 -41.79
C ASP A 93 -6.33 -14.99 -42.90
N GLU A 94 -7.52 -15.48 -43.30
CA GLU A 94 -8.38 -14.84 -44.29
C GLU A 94 -8.89 -13.47 -43.80
N PHE A 95 -9.15 -13.34 -42.50
CA PHE A 95 -9.66 -12.12 -41.88
C PHE A 95 -8.55 -11.19 -41.39
N GLU A 96 -7.33 -11.70 -41.19
CA GLU A 96 -6.20 -10.89 -40.72
C GLU A 96 -5.77 -9.85 -41.76
N SER A 97 -5.83 -10.20 -43.05
CA SER A 97 -5.52 -9.26 -44.14
C SER A 97 -6.49 -8.07 -44.18
N GLY A 98 -7.78 -8.32 -43.97
CA GLY A 98 -8.81 -7.28 -43.88
C GLY A 98 -8.60 -6.38 -42.66
N LEU A 99 -8.27 -6.97 -41.52
CA LEU A 99 -7.95 -6.23 -40.30
C LEU A 99 -6.72 -5.34 -40.50
N GLN A 100 -5.65 -5.86 -41.09
CA GLN A 100 -4.43 -5.08 -41.35
C GLN A 100 -4.70 -3.90 -42.27
N ALA A 101 -5.52 -4.07 -43.30
CA ALA A 101 -5.92 -2.97 -44.17
C ALA A 101 -6.67 -1.86 -43.42
N VAL A 102 -7.54 -2.21 -42.46
CA VAL A 102 -8.23 -1.23 -41.59
C VAL A 102 -7.22 -0.48 -40.71
N LEU A 103 -6.27 -1.19 -40.11
CA LEU A 103 -5.22 -0.59 -39.27
C LEU A 103 -4.34 0.38 -40.08
N ASP A 104 -3.92 -0.02 -41.27
CA ASP A 104 -3.08 0.79 -42.16
C ASP A 104 -3.80 2.06 -42.63
N ALA A 105 -5.09 1.94 -42.96
CA ALA A 105 -5.93 3.07 -43.38
C ALA A 105 -6.11 4.11 -42.26
N HIS A 106 -6.10 3.69 -40.99
CA HIS A 106 -6.33 4.56 -39.84
C HIS A 106 -5.07 4.85 -39.03
N LYS A 107 -3.87 4.51 -39.52
CA LYS A 107 -2.61 4.65 -38.76
C LYS A 107 -2.34 6.06 -38.21
N SER A 108 -2.82 7.11 -38.88
CA SER A 108 -2.67 8.51 -38.46
C SER A 108 -3.86 9.04 -37.66
N GLY A 109 -4.90 8.23 -37.45
CA GLY A 109 -6.06 8.59 -36.65
C GLY A 109 -5.75 8.61 -35.15
N THR A 110 -6.57 9.32 -34.40
CA THR A 110 -6.57 9.28 -32.94
C THR A 110 -6.79 7.85 -32.42
N PRO A 111 -6.35 7.52 -31.20
CA PRO A 111 -6.64 6.22 -30.58
C PRO A 111 -8.13 5.84 -30.63
N LYS A 112 -9.03 6.80 -30.42
CA LYS A 112 -10.49 6.57 -30.51
C LYS A 112 -10.95 6.26 -31.93
N GLU A 113 -10.50 7.00 -32.94
CA GLU A 113 -10.87 6.75 -34.34
C GLU A 113 -10.37 5.39 -34.82
N ARG A 114 -9.13 5.02 -34.46
CA ARG A 114 -8.57 3.69 -34.75
C ARG A 114 -9.39 2.58 -34.09
N ALA A 115 -9.69 2.73 -32.80
CA ALA A 115 -10.51 1.76 -32.08
C ALA A 115 -11.93 1.65 -32.67
N GLN A 116 -12.52 2.76 -33.09
CA GLN A 116 -13.83 2.74 -33.75
C GLN A 116 -13.78 2.00 -35.09
N ALA A 117 -12.76 2.23 -35.92
CA ALA A 117 -12.59 1.52 -37.19
C ALA A 117 -12.38 0.01 -36.99
N VAL A 118 -11.62 -0.40 -35.96
CA VAL A 118 -11.50 -1.80 -35.58
C VAL A 118 -12.84 -2.37 -35.13
N LYS A 119 -13.57 -1.65 -34.26
CA LYS A 119 -14.90 -2.08 -33.79
C LYS A 119 -15.85 -2.31 -34.97
N ASP A 120 -15.87 -1.39 -35.93
CA ASP A 120 -16.70 -1.47 -37.13
C ASP A 120 -16.30 -2.67 -37.99
N TYR A 121 -15.01 -2.97 -38.11
CA TYR A 121 -14.53 -4.16 -38.81
C TYR A 121 -15.00 -5.45 -38.13
N PHE A 122 -14.82 -5.58 -36.82
CA PHE A 122 -15.28 -6.76 -36.07
C PHE A 122 -16.80 -6.95 -36.16
N ALA A 123 -17.58 -5.86 -36.26
CA ALA A 123 -19.02 -5.93 -36.47
C ALA A 123 -19.42 -6.51 -37.85
N THR A 124 -18.51 -6.53 -38.83
CA THR A 124 -18.73 -7.21 -40.12
C THR A 124 -18.49 -8.72 -40.05
N LEU A 125 -17.78 -9.19 -39.02
CA LEU A 125 -17.44 -10.59 -38.84
C LEU A 125 -18.51 -11.32 -38.03
N THR A 126 -18.78 -12.57 -38.40
CA THR A 126 -19.59 -13.49 -37.59
C THR A 126 -18.83 -13.92 -36.33
N PRO A 127 -19.52 -14.39 -35.27
CA PRO A 127 -18.87 -14.86 -34.04
C PRO A 127 -17.83 -15.97 -34.27
N ASP A 128 -18.05 -16.84 -35.25
CA ASP A 128 -17.10 -17.89 -35.66
C ASP A 128 -15.81 -17.31 -36.26
N GLU A 129 -15.92 -16.23 -37.04
CA GLU A 129 -14.78 -15.55 -37.69
C GLU A 129 -13.98 -14.73 -36.67
N GLN A 130 -14.67 -14.06 -35.73
CA GLN A 130 -14.02 -13.38 -34.60
C GLN A 130 -13.24 -14.38 -33.72
N ALA A 131 -13.84 -15.54 -33.44
CA ALA A 131 -13.18 -16.62 -32.69
C ALA A 131 -11.97 -17.19 -33.45
N ALA A 132 -12.06 -17.32 -34.77
CA ALA A 132 -10.94 -17.77 -35.61
C ALA A 132 -9.77 -16.77 -35.56
N LEU A 133 -10.03 -15.46 -35.64
CA LEU A 133 -9.00 -14.43 -35.45
C LEU A 133 -8.33 -14.52 -34.08
N ALA A 134 -9.12 -14.68 -33.01
CA ALA A 134 -8.61 -14.78 -31.64
C ALA A 134 -7.67 -15.99 -31.43
N VAL A 135 -7.91 -17.10 -32.13
CA VAL A 135 -7.06 -18.30 -32.06
C VAL A 135 -5.84 -18.19 -32.97
N THR A 136 -5.98 -17.61 -34.17
CA THR A 136 -4.86 -17.45 -35.12
C THR A 136 -3.81 -16.48 -34.58
N ASN A 137 -4.23 -15.31 -34.07
CA ASN A 137 -3.31 -14.28 -33.57
C ASN A 137 -3.75 -13.73 -32.20
N PRO A 138 -3.65 -14.53 -31.12
CA PRO A 138 -4.17 -14.17 -29.80
C PRO A 138 -3.49 -12.93 -29.19
N SER A 139 -2.19 -12.76 -29.41
CA SER A 139 -1.46 -11.59 -28.89
C SER A 139 -1.93 -10.29 -29.56
N LEU A 140 -2.14 -10.31 -30.88
CA LEU A 140 -2.69 -9.16 -31.60
C LEU A 140 -4.11 -8.87 -31.13
N VAL A 141 -5.03 -9.84 -31.28
CA VAL A 141 -6.46 -9.63 -31.02
C VAL A 141 -6.72 -9.29 -29.55
N GLY A 142 -6.02 -9.94 -28.62
CA GLY A 142 -6.16 -9.69 -27.18
C GLY A 142 -5.83 -8.25 -26.80
N ASN A 143 -4.80 -7.66 -27.41
CA ASN A 143 -4.35 -6.31 -27.15
C ASN A 143 -4.95 -5.26 -28.10
N LEU A 144 -5.86 -5.66 -28.99
CA LEU A 144 -6.36 -4.79 -30.04
C LEU A 144 -7.48 -3.88 -29.54
N ASP A 145 -7.18 -2.60 -29.49
CA ASP A 145 -8.15 -1.55 -29.19
C ASP A 145 -9.31 -1.53 -30.20
N GLY A 146 -10.54 -1.52 -29.68
CA GLY A 146 -11.76 -1.58 -30.48
C GLY A 146 -12.34 -2.98 -30.70
N ALA A 147 -11.55 -4.04 -30.55
CA ALA A 147 -12.07 -5.40 -30.66
C ALA A 147 -13.09 -5.71 -29.55
N PRO A 148 -14.11 -6.57 -29.79
CA PRO A 148 -15.09 -6.95 -28.79
C PRO A 148 -14.42 -7.53 -27.53
N VAL A 149 -14.95 -7.16 -26.36
CA VAL A 149 -14.25 -7.38 -25.08
C VAL A 149 -14.12 -8.87 -24.76
N ASN A 150 -15.16 -9.65 -25.03
CA ASN A 150 -15.14 -11.11 -24.87
C ASN A 150 -14.12 -11.80 -25.80
N VAL A 151 -13.95 -11.30 -27.03
CA VAL A 151 -12.92 -11.77 -27.98
C VAL A 151 -11.53 -11.47 -27.45
N ARG A 152 -11.31 -10.28 -26.88
CA ARG A 152 -10.04 -9.92 -26.23
C ARG A 152 -9.75 -10.79 -25.02
N PHE A 153 -10.75 -11.06 -24.18
CA PHE A 153 -10.61 -11.93 -22.99
C PHE A 153 -10.20 -13.35 -23.39
N ALA A 154 -10.84 -13.93 -24.40
CA ALA A 154 -10.48 -15.25 -24.90
C ALA A 154 -9.07 -15.28 -25.50
N ALA A 155 -8.72 -14.29 -26.32
CA ALA A 155 -7.40 -14.17 -26.95
C ALA A 155 -6.28 -13.99 -25.90
N ASN A 156 -6.46 -13.10 -24.92
CA ASN A 156 -5.47 -12.91 -23.85
C ASN A 156 -5.34 -14.14 -22.95
N ARG A 157 -6.43 -14.88 -22.70
CA ARG A 157 -6.35 -16.16 -21.97
C ARG A 157 -5.50 -17.20 -22.71
N ILE A 158 -5.61 -17.27 -24.04
CA ILE A 158 -4.74 -18.11 -24.88
C ILE A 158 -3.27 -17.67 -24.75
N SER A 159 -3.01 -16.36 -24.83
CA SER A 159 -1.66 -15.80 -24.66
C SER A 159 -1.06 -16.10 -23.28
N ILE A 160 -1.84 -15.96 -22.20
CA ILE A 160 -1.42 -16.27 -20.83
C ILE A 160 -1.09 -17.76 -20.68
N GLN A 161 -1.91 -18.65 -21.25
CA GLN A 161 -1.66 -20.09 -21.20
C GLN A 161 -0.37 -20.48 -21.92
N LYS A 162 -0.12 -19.85 -23.08
CA LYS A 162 1.14 -20.03 -23.81
C LYS A 162 2.33 -19.59 -22.96
N GLU A 163 2.29 -18.39 -22.40
CA GLU A 163 3.37 -17.86 -21.56
C GLU A 163 3.60 -18.72 -20.32
N TYR A 164 2.52 -19.16 -19.66
CA TYR A 164 2.61 -20.05 -18.50
C TYR A 164 3.38 -21.33 -18.83
N ASN A 165 3.14 -21.94 -20.00
CA ASN A 165 3.84 -23.15 -20.41
C ASN A 165 5.33 -22.87 -20.66
N GLU A 166 5.64 -21.82 -21.42
CA GLU A 166 7.02 -21.44 -21.77
C GLU A 166 7.84 -21.09 -20.52
N GLU A 167 7.29 -20.25 -19.63
CA GLU A 167 7.97 -19.87 -18.39
C GLU A 167 8.05 -21.01 -17.37
N SER A 168 7.08 -21.93 -17.36
CA SER A 168 7.14 -23.15 -16.52
C SER A 168 8.26 -24.09 -16.96
N GLU A 169 8.43 -24.27 -18.27
CA GLU A 169 9.55 -25.05 -18.82
C GLU A 169 10.90 -24.42 -18.45
N TYR A 170 10.99 -23.09 -18.58
CA TYR A 170 12.18 -22.36 -18.14
C TYR A 170 12.44 -22.55 -16.64
N LEU A 171 11.42 -22.39 -15.77
CA LEU A 171 11.55 -22.61 -14.34
C LEU A 171 12.08 -24.02 -13.99
N ASN A 172 11.58 -25.04 -14.69
CA ASN A 172 11.99 -26.43 -14.47
C ASN A 172 13.45 -26.69 -14.88
N SER A 173 14.02 -25.83 -15.74
CA SER A 173 15.44 -25.89 -16.12
C SER A 173 16.37 -25.27 -15.08
N LEU A 174 15.84 -24.43 -14.18
CA LEU A 174 16.62 -23.72 -13.16
C LEU A 174 16.87 -24.56 -11.92
N THR A 175 18.04 -24.36 -11.30
CA THR A 175 18.29 -24.86 -9.95
C THR A 175 17.77 -23.87 -8.91
N LYS A 176 17.47 -24.32 -7.68
CA LYS A 176 16.99 -23.43 -6.60
C LYS A 176 17.96 -22.30 -6.21
N ASN A 177 19.25 -22.48 -6.50
CA ASN A 177 20.29 -21.49 -6.22
C ASN A 177 20.52 -20.53 -7.39
N ASP A 178 19.85 -20.74 -8.52
CA ASP A 178 19.91 -19.83 -9.65
C ASP A 178 19.32 -18.47 -9.25
N PRO A 179 20.01 -17.35 -9.50
CA PRO A 179 19.48 -16.02 -9.20
C PRO A 179 18.11 -15.75 -9.82
N ALA A 180 17.79 -16.35 -10.96
CA ALA A 180 16.51 -16.19 -11.65
C ALA A 180 15.37 -17.04 -11.05
N PHE A 181 15.68 -18.03 -10.20
CA PHE A 181 14.71 -19.03 -9.75
C PHE A 181 13.51 -18.41 -9.05
N LYS A 182 13.75 -17.52 -8.08
CA LYS A 182 12.67 -16.94 -7.25
C LYS A 182 11.68 -16.14 -8.10
N ARG A 183 12.16 -15.18 -8.89
CA ARG A 183 11.28 -14.28 -9.65
C ARG A 183 10.57 -15.02 -10.79
N THR A 184 11.25 -15.97 -11.43
CA THR A 184 10.60 -16.87 -12.41
C THR A 184 9.48 -17.68 -11.74
N LYS A 185 9.73 -18.23 -10.54
CA LYS A 185 8.70 -18.96 -9.80
C LYS A 185 7.49 -18.08 -9.45
N ASP A 186 7.74 -16.88 -8.92
CA ASP A 186 6.69 -15.93 -8.56
C ASP A 186 5.85 -15.56 -9.82
N ARG A 187 6.50 -15.41 -10.97
CA ARG A 187 5.86 -15.14 -12.26
C ARG A 187 5.02 -16.30 -12.79
N VAL A 188 5.54 -17.52 -12.76
CA VAL A 188 4.77 -18.74 -13.12
C VAL A 188 3.57 -18.92 -12.20
N ASP A 189 3.71 -18.64 -10.90
CA ASP A 189 2.60 -18.69 -9.95
C ASP A 189 1.54 -17.63 -10.27
N ALA A 190 1.94 -16.42 -10.67
CA ALA A 190 1.04 -15.36 -11.10
C ALA A 190 0.29 -15.75 -12.39
N LEU A 191 0.99 -16.22 -13.43
CA LEU A 191 0.36 -16.67 -14.68
C LEU A 191 -0.65 -17.80 -14.43
N ARG A 192 -0.31 -18.78 -13.58
CA ARG A 192 -1.25 -19.82 -13.15
C ARG A 192 -2.49 -19.24 -12.47
N SER A 193 -2.31 -18.23 -11.62
CA SER A 193 -3.42 -17.58 -10.94
C SER A 193 -4.32 -16.76 -11.87
N PHE A 194 -3.81 -16.28 -13.01
CA PHE A 194 -4.60 -15.60 -14.04
C PHE A 194 -5.50 -16.59 -14.79
N LEU A 195 -5.05 -17.84 -14.93
CA LEU A 195 -5.81 -18.91 -15.57
C LEU A 195 -6.91 -19.50 -14.66
N ASN A 196 -6.70 -19.45 -13.34
CA ASN A 196 -7.67 -19.93 -12.37
C ASN A 196 -8.89 -19.00 -12.27
N PRO A 197 -10.11 -19.57 -12.13
CA PRO A 197 -11.29 -18.77 -11.87
C PRO A 197 -11.20 -18.09 -10.50
N ARG A 198 -11.96 -17.01 -10.35
CA ARG A 198 -12.17 -16.31 -9.08
C ARG A 198 -13.59 -16.54 -8.59
N ILE A 199 -13.80 -16.44 -7.29
CA ILE A 199 -15.15 -16.43 -6.73
C ILE A 199 -15.74 -15.03 -6.88
N LYS A 200 -16.91 -14.96 -7.53
CA LYS A 200 -17.77 -13.77 -7.57
C LYS A 200 -18.93 -13.97 -6.60
N LYS A 201 -19.05 -13.05 -5.65
CA LYS A 201 -20.18 -12.97 -4.73
C LYS A 201 -21.08 -11.81 -5.15
N PHE A 202 -22.36 -12.07 -5.34
CA PHE A 202 -23.32 -11.07 -5.80
C PHE A 202 -24.74 -11.39 -5.30
N THR A 203 -25.65 -10.42 -5.41
CA THR A 203 -27.08 -10.65 -5.18
C THR A 203 -27.72 -11.02 -6.51
N ASP A 204 -28.27 -12.23 -6.61
CA ASP A 204 -28.93 -12.68 -7.84
C ASP A 204 -30.19 -11.82 -8.09
N PRO A 205 -30.29 -11.11 -9.23
CA PRO A 205 -31.42 -10.21 -9.50
C PRO A 205 -32.75 -10.95 -9.65
N ASN A 206 -32.75 -12.25 -9.97
CA ASN A 206 -33.97 -13.04 -10.14
C ASN A 206 -34.51 -13.59 -8.83
N THR A 207 -33.61 -13.93 -7.89
CA THR A 207 -33.98 -14.58 -6.62
C THR A 207 -33.84 -13.65 -5.40
N ASN A 208 -33.14 -12.52 -5.56
CA ASN A 208 -32.75 -11.59 -4.50
C ASN A 208 -31.99 -12.28 -3.35
N ARG A 209 -31.19 -13.31 -3.67
CA ARG A 209 -30.40 -14.07 -2.69
C ARG A 209 -28.91 -13.89 -2.91
N PRO A 210 -28.11 -13.93 -1.83
CA PRO A 210 -26.67 -14.07 -1.93
C PRO A 210 -26.28 -15.32 -2.72
N THR A 211 -25.47 -15.14 -3.75
CA THR A 211 -24.98 -16.21 -4.61
C THR A 211 -23.48 -16.06 -4.79
N GLU A 212 -22.77 -17.18 -4.76
CA GLU A 212 -21.36 -17.29 -5.07
C GLU A 212 -21.18 -18.22 -6.27
N VAL A 213 -20.41 -17.76 -7.26
CA VAL A 213 -20.11 -18.54 -8.47
C VAL A 213 -18.63 -18.38 -8.82
N GLU A 214 -18.05 -19.42 -9.40
CA GLU A 214 -16.76 -19.31 -10.08
C GLU A 214 -16.95 -18.57 -11.40
N VAL A 215 -16.13 -17.56 -11.63
CA VAL A 215 -16.08 -16.82 -12.90
C VAL A 215 -14.64 -16.77 -13.41
N PRO A 216 -14.43 -16.80 -14.74
CA PRO A 216 -13.12 -16.54 -15.31
C PRO A 216 -12.61 -15.15 -14.94
N ARG A 217 -11.30 -15.03 -14.78
CA ARG A 217 -10.64 -13.72 -14.78
C ARG A 217 -10.60 -13.16 -16.20
N GLN A 218 -10.82 -11.86 -16.34
CA GLN A 218 -11.03 -11.19 -17.62
C GLN A 218 -9.88 -10.22 -17.90
N PHE A 219 -9.14 -10.40 -19.00
CA PHE A 219 -7.95 -9.58 -19.30
C PHE A 219 -8.09 -8.83 -20.63
N LEU A 220 -8.05 -7.49 -20.59
CA LEU A 220 -8.07 -6.60 -21.76
C LEU A 220 -6.71 -6.45 -22.44
N VAL A 221 -5.64 -6.55 -21.66
CA VAL A 221 -4.26 -6.38 -22.12
C VAL A 221 -3.47 -7.51 -21.49
N PHE A 222 -2.62 -8.14 -22.28
CA PHE A 222 -1.59 -9.05 -21.80
C PHE A 222 -0.43 -9.09 -22.80
N ASP A 223 0.74 -8.69 -22.33
CA ASP A 223 1.97 -8.73 -23.10
C ASP A 223 3.13 -8.98 -22.14
N ALA A 224 3.59 -10.23 -22.12
CA ALA A 224 4.60 -10.73 -21.21
C ALA A 224 6.00 -10.16 -21.47
N HIS A 225 6.24 -9.61 -22.66
CA HIS A 225 7.56 -9.16 -23.10
C HIS A 225 7.66 -7.64 -23.22
N TYR A 226 6.67 -6.91 -22.71
CA TYR A 226 6.69 -5.46 -22.68
C TYR A 226 7.55 -4.91 -21.53
N GLY A 227 8.20 -3.78 -21.77
CA GLY A 227 8.88 -3.00 -20.75
C GLY A 227 10.33 -3.41 -20.51
N SER A 228 10.86 -2.97 -19.38
CA SER A 228 12.26 -3.16 -19.01
C SER A 228 12.49 -4.50 -18.30
N THR A 229 13.75 -4.93 -18.26
CA THR A 229 14.20 -6.05 -17.43
C THR A 229 15.17 -5.48 -16.40
N ALA A 230 14.63 -5.05 -15.26
CA ALA A 230 15.38 -4.31 -14.24
C ALA A 230 16.65 -5.02 -13.76
N ASP A 231 16.58 -6.33 -13.57
CA ASP A 231 17.73 -7.16 -13.23
C ASP A 231 17.70 -8.45 -14.04
N ALA A 232 18.37 -8.42 -15.19
CA ALA A 232 18.49 -9.55 -16.10
C ALA A 232 19.11 -10.81 -15.46
N LYS A 233 19.79 -10.68 -14.31
CA LYS A 233 20.32 -11.84 -13.57
C LYS A 233 19.23 -12.48 -12.71
N SER A 234 18.40 -11.70 -12.04
CA SER A 234 17.32 -12.23 -11.19
C SER A 234 15.99 -12.44 -11.91
N SER A 235 15.83 -11.91 -13.12
CA SER A 235 14.72 -12.23 -14.01
C SER A 235 15.14 -12.04 -15.46
N PRO A 236 15.10 -13.09 -16.30
CA PRO A 236 15.35 -12.93 -17.72
C PRO A 236 14.15 -12.34 -18.47
N PHE A 237 13.01 -12.13 -17.79
CA PHE A 237 11.77 -11.69 -18.42
C PHE A 237 11.56 -10.19 -18.20
N PRO A 238 11.05 -9.46 -19.22
CA PRO A 238 10.54 -8.11 -19.04
C PRO A 238 9.41 -8.06 -18.00
N ASP A 239 9.18 -6.90 -17.40
CA ASP A 239 8.16 -6.71 -16.36
C ASP A 239 6.74 -7.05 -16.84
N GLY A 240 6.49 -6.87 -18.14
CA GLY A 240 5.24 -7.14 -18.82
C GLY A 240 4.16 -6.09 -18.51
N ARG A 241 3.05 -6.16 -19.25
CA ARG A 241 1.86 -5.34 -19.03
C ARG A 241 0.60 -6.20 -19.06
N ILE A 242 -0.38 -5.80 -18.28
CA ILE A 242 -1.63 -6.53 -18.11
C ILE A 242 -2.75 -5.58 -17.63
N ALA A 243 -3.98 -5.82 -18.06
CA ALA A 243 -5.14 -5.10 -17.55
C ALA A 243 -6.28 -6.08 -17.26
N GLU A 244 -6.66 -6.21 -15.99
CA GLU A 244 -7.76 -7.06 -15.56
C GLU A 244 -9.04 -6.27 -15.36
N VAL A 245 -10.17 -6.86 -15.77
CA VAL A 245 -11.52 -6.34 -15.57
C VAL A 245 -12.24 -7.16 -14.51
N VAL A 246 -12.90 -6.45 -13.59
CA VAL A 246 -13.85 -7.01 -12.62
C VAL A 246 -15.20 -6.37 -12.89
N GLY A 247 -16.21 -7.18 -13.22
CA GLY A 247 -17.54 -6.70 -13.61
C GLY A 247 -17.78 -6.88 -15.11
N ASP A 248 -18.85 -6.26 -15.63
CA ASP A 248 -19.18 -6.31 -17.06
C ASP A 248 -18.93 -4.92 -17.67
N LEU A 249 -17.88 -4.82 -18.50
CA LEU A 249 -17.41 -3.53 -19.01
C LEU A 249 -18.39 -2.88 -20.01
N GLU A 250 -19.13 -3.69 -20.78
CA GLU A 250 -20.01 -3.19 -21.84
C GLU A 250 -21.35 -2.69 -21.28
N THR A 251 -21.77 -3.22 -20.12
CA THR A 251 -23.06 -2.87 -19.49
C THR A 251 -22.92 -2.01 -18.24
N ALA A 252 -21.72 -1.91 -17.66
CA ALA A 252 -21.48 -1.08 -16.48
C ALA A 252 -21.79 0.40 -16.73
N LYS A 253 -22.50 1.00 -15.77
CA LYS A 253 -22.74 2.45 -15.71
C LYS A 253 -21.63 3.19 -14.98
N ASN A 254 -20.87 2.48 -14.13
CA ASN A 254 -19.76 3.03 -13.38
C ASN A 254 -18.49 2.26 -13.71
N VAL A 255 -17.53 2.91 -14.37
CA VAL A 255 -16.30 2.27 -14.84
C VAL A 255 -15.11 2.96 -14.20
N SER A 256 -14.30 2.21 -13.46
CA SER A 256 -13.07 2.75 -12.86
C SER A 256 -11.81 2.18 -13.48
N PHE A 257 -10.75 2.99 -13.47
CA PHE A 257 -9.42 2.63 -13.93
C PHE A 257 -8.45 2.85 -12.78
N ARG A 258 -7.78 1.79 -12.35
CA ARG A 258 -6.75 1.87 -11.31
C ARG A 258 -5.38 1.94 -11.99
N VAL A 259 -4.58 2.93 -11.59
CA VAL A 259 -3.24 3.16 -12.14
C VAL A 259 -2.21 2.92 -11.03
N PRO A 260 -1.35 1.89 -11.15
CA PRO A 260 -0.39 1.53 -10.12
C PRO A 260 0.80 2.48 -10.06
N GLY A 261 1.51 2.45 -8.93
CA GLY A 261 2.82 3.06 -8.76
C GLY A 261 3.97 2.19 -9.28
N ILE A 262 5.14 2.41 -8.69
CA ILE A 262 6.39 1.72 -9.01
C ILE A 262 6.35 0.22 -8.68
N THR A 263 7.30 -0.54 -9.21
CA THR A 263 7.56 -1.97 -8.92
C THR A 263 6.39 -2.92 -9.22
N ASN A 264 5.37 -2.47 -9.95
CA ASN A 264 4.24 -3.33 -10.34
C ASN A 264 4.57 -4.04 -11.65
N ARG A 265 4.40 -5.36 -11.63
CA ARG A 265 4.89 -6.29 -12.67
C ARG A 265 3.96 -7.49 -12.78
N LEU A 266 4.14 -8.33 -13.81
CA LEU A 266 3.34 -9.56 -13.93
C LEU A 266 3.50 -10.50 -12.72
N ASP A 267 4.71 -10.63 -12.17
CA ASP A 267 5.00 -11.55 -11.05
C ASP A 267 4.37 -11.15 -9.71
N ASN A 268 3.93 -9.89 -9.57
CA ASN A 268 3.29 -9.40 -8.35
C ASN A 268 1.90 -8.77 -8.57
N PHE A 269 1.35 -8.86 -9.79
CA PHE A 269 0.10 -8.22 -10.19
C PHE A 269 -1.12 -8.63 -9.33
N ASN A 270 -1.10 -9.82 -8.72
CA ASN A 270 -2.15 -10.25 -7.78
C ASN A 270 -2.27 -9.33 -6.56
N GLY A 271 -1.15 -8.78 -6.08
CA GLY A 271 -1.15 -7.79 -5.00
C GLY A 271 -1.93 -6.54 -5.42
N PHE A 272 -1.67 -6.04 -6.63
CA PHE A 272 -2.38 -4.87 -7.17
C PHE A 272 -3.87 -5.15 -7.42
N THR A 273 -4.21 -6.26 -8.08
CA THR A 273 -5.61 -6.60 -8.47
C THR A 273 -6.53 -6.88 -7.28
N SER A 274 -5.99 -7.28 -6.13
CA SER A 274 -6.76 -7.44 -4.89
C SER A 274 -7.56 -6.18 -4.54
N GLY A 275 -6.98 -4.99 -4.70
CA GLY A 275 -7.67 -3.72 -4.48
C GLY A 275 -8.78 -3.44 -5.51
N GLY A 276 -8.69 -4.02 -6.71
CA GLY A 276 -9.73 -3.97 -7.73
C GLY A 276 -10.96 -4.77 -7.31
N TYR A 277 -10.77 -5.97 -6.75
CA TYR A 277 -11.87 -6.76 -6.17
C TYR A 277 -12.53 -6.05 -4.99
N MET A 278 -11.73 -5.43 -4.11
CA MET A 278 -12.24 -4.66 -2.98
C MET A 278 -13.05 -3.44 -3.44
N LEU A 279 -12.61 -2.76 -4.49
CA LEU A 279 -13.30 -1.59 -5.04
C LEU A 279 -14.59 -1.96 -5.78
N ALA A 280 -14.63 -3.09 -6.48
CA ALA A 280 -15.82 -3.57 -7.19
C ALA A 280 -16.93 -4.07 -6.25
N SER A 281 -16.57 -4.35 -4.99
CA SER A 281 -17.45 -4.96 -3.99
C SER A 281 -17.88 -3.97 -2.90
N ASP A 282 -19.02 -4.21 -2.27
CA ASP A 282 -19.41 -3.50 -1.05
C ASP A 282 -18.60 -3.95 0.18
N ALA A 283 -18.96 -3.43 1.36
CA ALA A 283 -18.31 -3.79 2.63
C ALA A 283 -18.53 -5.25 3.05
N GLN A 284 -19.53 -5.93 2.48
CA GLN A 284 -19.87 -7.33 2.73
C GLN A 284 -19.29 -8.28 1.66
N GLY A 285 -18.54 -7.72 0.70
CA GLY A 285 -17.87 -8.45 -0.37
C GLY A 285 -18.77 -8.80 -1.55
N PHE A 286 -19.94 -8.15 -1.70
CA PHE A 286 -20.79 -8.36 -2.87
C PHE A 286 -20.39 -7.38 -3.99
N GLU A 287 -20.04 -7.94 -5.15
CA GLU A 287 -19.79 -7.18 -6.37
C GLU A 287 -21.05 -6.43 -6.80
N GLN A 288 -20.87 -5.16 -7.16
CA GLN A 288 -21.95 -4.29 -7.59
C GLN A 288 -22.27 -4.53 -9.08
N PRO A 289 -23.55 -4.73 -9.45
CA PRO A 289 -23.94 -5.19 -10.79
C PRO A 289 -23.68 -4.18 -11.92
N ASP A 290 -23.77 -2.88 -11.64
CA ASP A 290 -23.59 -1.79 -12.62
C ASP A 290 -22.15 -1.24 -12.64
N THR A 291 -21.19 -1.96 -12.05
CA THR A 291 -19.81 -1.50 -11.87
C THR A 291 -18.82 -2.37 -12.62
N ALA A 292 -17.86 -1.74 -13.30
CA ALA A 292 -16.65 -2.37 -13.78
C ALA A 292 -15.40 -1.69 -13.22
N VAL A 293 -14.41 -2.47 -12.78
CA VAL A 293 -13.10 -1.99 -12.32
C VAL A 293 -12.03 -2.57 -13.23
N VAL A 294 -11.27 -1.69 -13.87
CA VAL A 294 -10.10 -2.04 -14.69
C VAL A 294 -8.83 -1.77 -13.87
N SER A 295 -8.14 -2.83 -13.45
CA SER A 295 -6.81 -2.71 -12.85
C SER A 295 -5.76 -2.69 -13.97
N TRP A 296 -5.27 -1.49 -14.31
CA TRP A 296 -4.49 -1.25 -15.52
C TRP A 296 -2.99 -1.09 -15.22
N LEU A 297 -2.22 -2.16 -15.45
CA LEU A 297 -0.75 -2.12 -15.52
C LEU A 297 -0.34 -2.06 -16.99
N GLY A 298 -0.53 -0.91 -17.63
CA GLY A 298 -0.31 -0.75 -19.08
C GLY A 298 0.98 -0.04 -19.49
N TYR A 299 1.84 0.31 -18.53
CA TYR A 299 3.10 1.01 -18.73
C TYR A 299 4.26 0.30 -18.03
N ASP A 300 5.48 0.62 -18.43
CA ASP A 300 6.70 0.11 -17.79
C ASP A 300 6.89 0.89 -16.48
N THR A 301 6.64 0.24 -15.34
CA THR A 301 6.73 0.94 -14.05
C THR A 301 8.19 1.19 -13.68
N PRO A 302 8.51 2.29 -12.99
CA PRO A 302 9.84 2.42 -12.41
C PRO A 302 10.08 1.34 -11.37
N GLU A 303 11.32 0.91 -11.24
CA GLU A 303 11.83 0.34 -10.00
C GLU A 303 12.11 1.46 -8.99
N LEU A 304 12.65 1.11 -7.81
CA LEU A 304 12.91 2.09 -6.76
C LEU A 304 13.92 3.18 -7.20
N GLY A 305 14.99 2.81 -7.92
CA GLY A 305 16.07 3.74 -8.28
C GLY A 305 15.73 4.72 -9.41
N ASP A 306 14.95 4.30 -10.40
CA ASP A 306 14.49 5.15 -11.53
C ASP A 306 13.18 5.88 -11.23
N SER A 307 12.59 5.68 -10.04
CA SER A 307 11.32 6.30 -9.64
C SER A 307 11.35 7.82 -9.54
N VAL A 308 12.52 8.44 -9.46
CA VAL A 308 12.69 9.91 -9.41
C VAL A 308 12.74 10.54 -10.81
N ASP A 309 12.95 9.74 -11.87
CA ASP A 309 12.90 10.22 -13.25
C ASP A 309 11.43 10.21 -13.75
N PRO A 310 10.88 11.35 -14.22
CA PRO A 310 9.53 11.40 -14.78
C PRO A 310 9.38 10.73 -16.16
N ALA A 311 10.45 10.30 -16.82
CA ALA A 311 10.42 9.78 -18.19
C ALA A 311 9.45 8.60 -18.38
N LYS A 312 9.41 7.66 -17.43
CA LYS A 312 8.45 6.54 -17.44
C LYS A 312 7.01 7.04 -17.28
N ALA A 313 6.76 8.06 -16.47
CA ALA A 313 5.44 8.69 -16.38
C ALA A 313 5.03 9.42 -17.66
N GLU A 314 5.95 10.03 -18.39
CA GLU A 314 5.65 10.66 -19.68
C GLU A 314 5.18 9.63 -20.72
N VAL A 315 5.88 8.49 -20.81
CA VAL A 315 5.47 7.38 -21.68
C VAL A 315 4.15 6.78 -21.20
N GLY A 316 4.04 6.47 -19.90
CA GLY A 316 2.83 5.90 -19.31
C GLY A 316 1.62 6.81 -19.45
N GLY A 317 1.79 8.14 -19.36
CA GLY A 317 0.71 9.11 -19.53
C GLY A 317 0.13 9.10 -20.94
N ARG A 318 0.99 9.01 -21.96
CA ARG A 318 0.53 8.83 -23.36
C ARG A 318 -0.20 7.50 -23.54
N GLN A 319 0.28 6.43 -22.91
CA GLN A 319 -0.35 5.10 -22.98
C GLN A 319 -1.70 5.06 -22.28
N LEU A 320 -1.82 5.66 -21.09
CA LEU A 320 -3.07 5.77 -20.36
C LEU A 320 -4.09 6.59 -21.14
N ASN A 321 -3.67 7.73 -21.72
CA ASN A 321 -4.52 8.55 -22.58
C ASN A 321 -5.02 7.75 -23.81
N ALA A 322 -4.11 7.08 -24.52
CA ALA A 322 -4.47 6.27 -25.68
C ALA A 322 -5.42 5.13 -25.31
N PHE A 323 -5.14 4.40 -24.23
CA PHE A 323 -5.98 3.32 -23.72
C PHE A 323 -7.38 3.83 -23.35
N ARG A 324 -7.49 4.96 -22.63
CA ARG A 324 -8.78 5.53 -22.22
C ARG A 324 -9.61 6.00 -23.42
N GLN A 325 -8.97 6.66 -24.39
CA GLN A 325 -9.64 7.06 -25.63
C GLN A 325 -10.15 5.84 -26.42
N ALA A 326 -9.31 4.81 -26.56
CA ALA A 326 -9.65 3.60 -27.27
C ALA A 326 -10.78 2.82 -26.59
N ILE A 327 -10.63 2.48 -25.30
CA ILE A 327 -11.61 1.66 -24.59
C ILE A 327 -12.98 2.34 -24.48
N SER A 328 -13.05 3.67 -24.61
CA SER A 328 -14.31 4.41 -24.62
C SER A 328 -15.31 3.94 -25.68
N VAL A 329 -14.85 3.34 -26.80
CA VAL A 329 -15.74 2.81 -27.84
C VAL A 329 -16.47 1.54 -27.39
N ASN A 330 -16.00 0.86 -26.33
CA ASN A 330 -16.60 -0.34 -25.75
C ASN A 330 -17.41 -0.06 -24.48
N LEU A 331 -17.43 1.18 -23.97
CA LEU A 331 -18.21 1.54 -22.79
C LEU A 331 -19.61 2.02 -23.18
N GLN A 332 -20.53 2.06 -22.22
CA GLN A 332 -21.79 2.79 -22.37
C GLN A 332 -21.50 4.28 -22.63
N PRO A 333 -22.23 4.95 -23.54
CA PRO A 333 -22.00 6.36 -23.88
C PRO A 333 -22.10 7.34 -22.69
N ASP A 334 -22.91 7.00 -21.69
CA ASP A 334 -23.17 7.76 -20.48
C ASP A 334 -22.53 7.13 -19.23
N ALA A 335 -21.58 6.21 -19.40
CA ALA A 335 -20.85 5.62 -18.29
C ALA A 335 -20.12 6.70 -17.47
N ASN A 336 -20.36 6.73 -16.17
CA ASN A 336 -19.60 7.53 -15.21
C ASN A 336 -18.23 6.88 -15.01
N THR A 337 -17.17 7.62 -15.33
CA THR A 337 -15.81 7.11 -15.39
C THR A 337 -14.91 7.72 -14.32
N SER A 338 -14.15 6.88 -13.62
CA SER A 338 -13.27 7.28 -12.52
C SER A 338 -11.84 6.78 -12.72
N ILE A 339 -10.84 7.59 -12.40
CA ILE A 339 -9.44 7.13 -12.26
C ILE A 339 -9.05 7.16 -10.79
N PHE A 340 -8.51 6.03 -10.30
CA PHE A 340 -7.90 5.93 -8.98
C PHE A 340 -6.41 5.67 -9.16
N ALA A 341 -5.62 6.74 -9.03
CA ALA A 341 -4.20 6.74 -9.26
C ALA A 341 -3.45 6.66 -7.92
N HIS A 342 -2.53 5.70 -7.79
CA HIS A 342 -1.76 5.49 -6.57
C HIS A 342 -0.28 5.77 -6.79
N SER A 343 0.37 6.46 -5.85
CA SER A 343 1.82 6.67 -5.85
C SER A 343 2.30 7.29 -7.17
N TYR A 344 3.35 6.76 -7.82
CA TYR A 344 3.84 7.19 -9.13
C TYR A 344 2.76 7.18 -10.24
N GLY A 345 1.71 6.35 -10.09
CA GLY A 345 0.54 6.36 -10.98
C GLY A 345 -0.21 7.70 -10.98
N THR A 346 -0.06 8.52 -9.94
CA THR A 346 -0.62 9.90 -9.90
C THR A 346 0.10 10.81 -10.88
N LEU A 347 1.43 10.70 -11.00
CA LEU A 347 2.21 11.41 -12.00
C LEU A 347 1.86 10.93 -13.41
N VAL A 348 1.77 9.61 -13.63
CA VAL A 348 1.31 9.01 -14.91
C VAL A 348 -0.04 9.59 -15.33
N THR A 349 -0.98 9.66 -14.37
CA THR A 349 -2.33 10.20 -14.61
C THR A 349 -2.28 11.70 -14.90
N SER A 350 -1.47 12.48 -14.17
CA SER A 350 -1.24 13.90 -14.46
C SER A 350 -0.70 14.11 -15.88
N LYS A 351 0.27 13.30 -16.30
CA LYS A 351 0.80 13.34 -17.67
C LYS A 351 -0.27 12.94 -18.69
N ALA A 352 -1.14 11.99 -18.40
CA ALA A 352 -2.26 11.66 -19.29
C ALA A 352 -3.21 12.85 -19.48
N LEU A 353 -3.58 13.54 -18.38
CA LEU A 353 -4.42 14.76 -18.39
C LEU A 353 -3.76 15.86 -19.24
N GLN A 354 -2.48 16.14 -19.03
CA GLN A 354 -1.71 17.10 -19.82
C GLN A 354 -1.60 16.72 -21.31
N ASN A 355 -1.62 15.42 -21.63
CA ASN A 355 -1.60 14.91 -23.00
C ASN A 355 -3.00 14.86 -23.67
N GLY A 356 -4.03 15.46 -23.06
CA GLY A 356 -5.37 15.57 -23.65
C GLY A 356 -6.29 14.40 -23.31
N LEU A 357 -6.06 13.70 -22.19
CA LEU A 357 -7.08 12.83 -21.62
C LEU A 357 -8.32 13.67 -21.29
N THR A 358 -9.44 13.34 -21.93
CA THR A 358 -10.73 14.01 -21.78
C THR A 358 -11.81 12.97 -21.44
N ASN A 359 -13.04 13.42 -21.15
CA ASN A 359 -14.18 12.55 -20.83
C ASN A 359 -13.89 11.60 -19.66
N ILE A 360 -13.44 12.18 -18.55
CA ILE A 360 -13.33 11.53 -17.26
C ILE A 360 -14.11 12.34 -16.23
N ASP A 361 -14.96 11.68 -15.45
CA ASP A 361 -15.84 12.36 -14.50
C ASP A 361 -15.15 12.60 -13.17
N ASN A 362 -14.33 11.63 -12.74
CA ASN A 362 -13.66 11.67 -11.43
C ASN A 362 -12.20 11.24 -11.54
N VAL A 363 -11.30 11.95 -10.86
CA VAL A 363 -9.88 11.56 -10.72
C VAL A 363 -9.48 11.67 -9.25
N THR A 364 -8.98 10.57 -8.69
CA THR A 364 -8.49 10.52 -7.30
C THR A 364 -6.99 10.27 -7.31
N PHE A 365 -6.22 11.18 -6.72
CA PHE A 365 -4.79 11.03 -6.48
C PHE A 365 -4.55 10.54 -5.05
N MET A 366 -3.90 9.40 -4.88
CA MET A 366 -3.67 8.78 -3.57
C MET A 366 -2.18 8.57 -3.33
N GLY A 367 -1.68 9.00 -2.17
CA GLY A 367 -0.28 8.82 -1.81
C GLY A 367 0.69 9.44 -2.84
N SER A 368 0.35 10.61 -3.38
CA SER A 368 1.02 11.16 -4.57
C SER A 368 2.41 11.72 -4.23
N PRO A 369 3.49 11.34 -4.93
CA PRO A 369 4.79 12.01 -4.82
C PRO A 369 4.83 13.36 -5.56
N GLY A 370 3.72 13.84 -6.12
CA GLY A 370 3.63 15.06 -6.93
C GLY A 370 3.02 14.82 -8.32
N LEU A 371 2.47 15.88 -8.93
CA LEU A 371 1.78 15.83 -10.23
C LEU A 371 2.58 16.43 -11.40
N GLY A 372 3.84 16.77 -11.20
CA GLY A 372 4.71 17.41 -12.17
C GLY A 372 5.01 18.87 -11.79
N PRO A 373 6.10 19.44 -12.31
CA PRO A 373 6.60 20.76 -11.89
C PRO A 373 5.72 21.95 -12.29
N ASN A 374 4.76 21.76 -13.21
CA ASN A 374 3.90 22.80 -13.75
C ASN A 374 2.45 22.71 -13.26
N ILE A 375 2.16 21.83 -12.28
CA ILE A 375 0.82 21.59 -11.76
C ILE A 375 0.81 22.00 -10.30
N HIS A 376 0.10 23.09 -10.01
CA HIS A 376 -0.01 23.70 -8.68
C HIS A 376 -1.46 23.76 -8.18
N ALA A 377 -2.42 23.49 -9.06
CA ALA A 377 -3.85 23.43 -8.80
C ALA A 377 -4.52 22.47 -9.79
N VAL A 378 -5.72 21.95 -9.45
CA VAL A 378 -6.44 21.09 -10.42
C VAL A 378 -6.96 21.89 -11.62
N ALA A 379 -7.14 23.21 -11.45
CA ALA A 379 -7.46 24.15 -12.53
C ALA A 379 -6.44 24.12 -13.69
N ASP A 380 -5.17 23.77 -13.43
CA ASP A 380 -4.10 23.72 -14.44
C ASP A 380 -4.36 22.62 -15.51
N PHE A 381 -5.21 21.63 -15.21
CA PHE A 381 -5.64 20.62 -16.17
C PHE A 381 -6.70 21.13 -17.15
N HIS A 382 -7.35 22.28 -16.88
CA HIS A 382 -8.43 22.85 -17.70
C HIS A 382 -9.63 21.91 -17.92
N MET A 383 -10.05 21.17 -16.88
CA MET A 383 -11.15 20.19 -16.93
C MET A 383 -12.30 20.57 -15.97
N PRO A 384 -13.12 21.59 -16.30
CA PRO A 384 -14.12 22.14 -15.38
C PRO A 384 -15.28 21.18 -15.04
N ASN A 385 -15.48 20.13 -15.84
CA ASN A 385 -16.52 19.12 -15.61
C ASN A 385 -16.01 17.89 -14.86
N THR A 386 -14.71 17.82 -14.57
CA THR A 386 -14.09 16.69 -13.86
C THR A 386 -13.93 17.05 -12.39
N LYS A 387 -14.31 16.11 -11.51
CA LYS A 387 -14.07 16.23 -10.07
C LYS A 387 -12.72 15.62 -9.73
N PHE A 388 -11.90 16.38 -9.01
CA PHE A 388 -10.61 15.94 -8.56
C PHE A 388 -10.62 15.75 -7.04
N TYR A 389 -10.05 14.63 -6.61
CA TYR A 389 -9.94 14.25 -5.21
C TYR A 389 -8.49 13.93 -4.86
N ALA A 390 -8.11 14.20 -3.61
CA ALA A 390 -6.85 13.74 -3.04
C ALA A 390 -7.12 12.88 -1.80
N MET A 391 -6.28 11.88 -1.60
CA MET A 391 -6.21 11.09 -0.37
C MET A 391 -4.75 11.01 0.08
N ARG A 392 -4.49 11.49 1.29
CA ARG A 392 -3.21 11.33 1.97
C ARG A 392 -3.46 10.58 3.27
N ALA A 393 -2.89 9.39 3.40
CA ALA A 393 -2.98 8.60 4.61
C ALA A 393 -1.91 9.08 5.62
N PRO A 394 -2.23 9.15 6.93
CA PRO A 394 -1.21 9.32 7.96
C PRO A 394 -0.05 8.35 7.76
N GLU A 395 1.17 8.80 8.04
CA GLU A 395 2.42 8.05 7.82
C GLU A 395 2.75 7.67 6.36
N ASP A 396 2.02 8.17 5.34
CA ASP A 396 2.41 8.00 3.93
C ASP A 396 3.58 8.90 3.55
N ILE A 397 4.81 8.43 3.77
CA ILE A 397 5.99 9.27 3.56
C ILE A 397 6.22 9.62 2.08
N VAL A 398 5.81 8.77 1.14
CA VAL A 398 5.97 9.07 -0.29
C VAL A 398 5.21 10.35 -0.64
N SER A 399 3.99 10.50 -0.12
CA SER A 399 3.19 11.72 -0.30
C SER A 399 3.82 12.98 0.31
N TYR A 400 4.70 12.79 1.29
CA TYR A 400 5.42 13.88 1.90
C TYR A 400 6.65 14.29 1.10
N THR A 401 7.16 13.49 0.16
CA THR A 401 8.42 13.84 -0.54
C THR A 401 8.31 15.00 -1.54
N GLN A 402 7.17 15.17 -2.20
CA GLN A 402 7.02 16.10 -3.35
C GLN A 402 8.10 15.90 -4.44
N GLY A 403 8.62 14.68 -4.56
CA GLY A 403 9.73 14.37 -5.48
C GLY A 403 9.41 14.66 -6.95
N HIS A 404 8.13 14.74 -7.31
CA HIS A 404 7.65 15.05 -8.65
C HIS A 404 6.82 16.34 -8.71
N GLY A 405 6.99 17.26 -7.76
CA GLY A 405 6.23 18.51 -7.69
C GLY A 405 5.18 18.50 -6.59
N ASP A 406 4.27 19.47 -6.65
CA ASP A 406 3.38 19.74 -5.52
C ASP A 406 2.45 18.56 -5.20
N ASP A 407 2.26 18.35 -3.89
CA ASP A 407 1.37 17.32 -3.36
C ASP A 407 -0.08 17.77 -3.56
N PRO A 408 -0.90 17.01 -4.30
CA PRO A 408 -2.28 17.38 -4.59
C PRO A 408 -3.14 17.55 -3.34
N ALA A 409 -2.85 16.87 -2.22
CA ALA A 409 -3.60 17.10 -0.97
C ALA A 409 -3.43 18.52 -0.40
N GLY A 410 -2.44 19.28 -0.88
CA GLY A 410 -2.25 20.70 -0.56
C GLY A 410 -2.96 21.68 -1.50
N PHE A 411 -3.59 21.22 -2.58
CA PHE A 411 -4.26 22.09 -3.54
C PHE A 411 -5.53 22.70 -2.94
N LYS A 412 -5.73 24.00 -3.14
CA LYS A 412 -6.89 24.70 -2.56
C LYS A 412 -8.22 24.39 -3.26
N ASP A 413 -8.14 23.96 -4.52
CA ASP A 413 -9.28 23.70 -5.40
C ASP A 413 -9.59 22.19 -5.56
N ILE A 414 -8.86 21.32 -4.85
CA ILE A 414 -9.13 19.88 -4.81
C ILE A 414 -10.06 19.51 -3.64
N ILE A 415 -10.72 18.37 -3.75
CA ILE A 415 -11.50 17.78 -2.66
C ILE A 415 -10.61 16.81 -1.87
N HIS A 416 -10.20 17.19 -0.65
CA HIS A 416 -9.39 16.33 0.22
C HIS A 416 -10.26 15.37 1.03
N LEU A 417 -10.11 14.06 0.77
CA LEU A 417 -10.94 13.01 1.34
C LEU A 417 -10.29 12.40 2.59
N ASN A 418 -11.13 12.04 3.56
CA ASN A 418 -10.70 11.38 4.79
C ASN A 418 -10.18 9.96 4.48
N THR A 419 -9.09 9.59 5.14
CA THR A 419 -8.37 8.31 5.02
C THR A 419 -8.35 7.50 6.32
N ASP A 420 -9.15 7.85 7.33
CA ASP A 420 -9.24 7.19 8.64
C ASP A 420 -9.21 5.66 8.54
N GLY A 421 -8.36 5.04 9.36
CA GLY A 421 -8.10 3.60 9.35
C GLY A 421 -7.10 3.13 8.29
N SER A 422 -6.67 4.00 7.37
CA SER A 422 -5.54 3.76 6.46
C SER A 422 -4.28 4.40 7.03
N THR A 423 -3.18 3.64 7.10
CA THR A 423 -1.87 4.12 7.56
C THR A 423 -0.77 3.73 6.58
N GLY A 424 0.15 4.64 6.29
CA GLY A 424 1.24 4.39 5.37
C GLY A 424 0.82 4.25 3.90
N HIS A 425 1.81 3.99 3.06
CA HIS A 425 1.70 4.21 1.61
C HIS A 425 0.81 3.21 0.86
N SER A 426 0.64 1.98 1.35
CA SER A 426 -0.02 0.90 0.58
C SER A 426 -1.43 0.54 1.04
N GLN A 427 -1.95 1.17 2.09
CA GLN A 427 -3.16 0.69 2.79
C GLN A 427 -4.49 1.30 2.29
N TYR A 428 -4.47 2.16 1.26
CA TYR A 428 -5.67 2.87 0.77
C TYR A 428 -6.84 1.97 0.36
N TYR A 429 -6.57 0.71 -0.02
CA TYR A 429 -7.59 -0.27 -0.43
C TYR A 429 -7.94 -1.29 0.66
N ASN A 430 -7.42 -1.13 1.88
CA ASN A 430 -7.74 -2.04 2.98
C ASN A 430 -9.23 -1.96 3.32
N GLN A 431 -9.79 -3.09 3.73
CA GLN A 431 -11.17 -3.10 4.20
C GLN A 431 -11.32 -2.26 5.48
N ARG A 432 -12.53 -1.72 5.69
CA ARG A 432 -12.91 -0.96 6.88
C ARG A 432 -12.14 0.35 7.07
N THR A 433 -11.59 0.93 6.00
CA THR A 433 -11.01 2.27 5.99
C THR A 433 -11.95 3.28 5.33
N GLN A 434 -11.85 4.55 5.71
CA GLN A 434 -12.57 5.64 5.02
C GLN A 434 -12.02 5.87 3.61
N SER A 435 -10.74 5.57 3.34
CA SER A 435 -10.16 5.67 1.99
C SER A 435 -10.89 4.77 0.99
N LEU A 436 -11.03 3.46 1.29
CA LEU A 436 -11.74 2.53 0.40
C LEU A 436 -13.23 2.89 0.29
N GLU A 437 -13.85 3.28 1.40
CA GLU A 437 -15.26 3.63 1.41
C GLU A 437 -15.55 4.91 0.61
N ASN A 438 -14.69 5.92 0.66
CA ASN A 438 -14.79 7.11 -0.18
C ASN A 438 -14.58 6.78 -1.67
N MET A 439 -13.64 5.89 -2.02
CA MET A 439 -13.49 5.42 -3.40
C MET A 439 -14.76 4.72 -3.90
N ARG A 440 -15.38 3.87 -3.07
CA ARG A 440 -16.67 3.22 -3.37
C ARG A 440 -17.81 4.23 -3.52
N ARG A 441 -17.87 5.27 -2.69
CA ARG A 441 -18.86 6.34 -2.80
C ARG A 441 -18.71 7.14 -4.09
N ILE A 442 -17.48 7.42 -4.53
CA ILE A 442 -17.23 8.02 -5.85
C ILE A 442 -17.74 7.09 -6.95
N LEU A 443 -17.41 5.80 -6.86
CA LEU A 443 -17.71 4.83 -7.90
C LEU A 443 -19.19 4.47 -8.00
N PHE A 444 -19.90 4.28 -6.89
CA PHE A 444 -21.29 3.81 -6.86
C PHE A 444 -22.33 4.94 -6.88
N GLY A 445 -21.90 6.21 -6.97
CA GLY A 445 -22.82 7.36 -6.99
C GLY A 445 -23.27 7.87 -5.62
N GLY A 446 -22.46 7.65 -4.57
CA GLY A 446 -22.68 8.06 -3.19
C GLY A 446 -21.98 9.35 -2.77
N ALA A 447 -21.77 10.30 -3.69
CA ALA A 447 -20.97 11.51 -3.45
C ALA A 447 -21.44 12.37 -2.26
N GLN A 448 -22.73 12.30 -1.89
CA GLN A 448 -23.30 13.02 -0.75
C GLN A 448 -22.80 12.50 0.61
N SER A 449 -22.29 11.27 0.65
CA SER A 449 -21.83 10.61 1.86
C SER A 449 -20.30 10.62 1.99
N LEU A 450 -19.59 11.36 1.13
CA LEU A 450 -18.14 11.49 1.21
C LEU A 450 -17.72 12.09 2.54
N THR A 451 -16.62 11.59 3.08
CA THR A 451 -15.98 12.13 4.28
C THR A 451 -14.72 12.87 3.90
N PHE A 452 -14.49 14.01 4.55
CA PHE A 452 -13.42 14.96 4.21
C PHE A 452 -12.49 15.14 5.39
N THR A 453 -11.29 15.65 5.12
CA THR A 453 -10.32 16.04 6.16
C THR A 453 -9.74 17.41 5.83
N ASP A 454 -9.46 18.19 6.87
CA ASP A 454 -8.73 19.45 6.84
C ASP A 454 -7.36 19.33 7.54
N THR A 455 -6.92 18.10 7.81
CA THR A 455 -5.65 17.79 8.46
C THR A 455 -4.47 18.42 7.73
N THR A 456 -3.59 19.01 8.52
CA THR A 456 -2.31 19.52 8.07
C THR A 456 -1.27 18.40 8.00
N LEU A 457 -0.18 18.68 7.28
CA LEU A 457 0.91 17.73 7.07
C LEU A 457 1.49 17.16 8.37
N ASP A 458 1.72 18.00 9.39
CA ASP A 458 2.32 17.57 10.66
C ASP A 458 1.33 16.92 11.63
N GLU A 459 0.02 17.13 11.43
CA GLU A 459 -1.03 16.39 12.14
C GLU A 459 -1.12 14.93 11.63
N GLU A 460 -0.87 14.72 10.34
CA GLU A 460 -0.84 13.39 9.72
C GLU A 460 0.48 12.64 9.95
N MET A 461 1.60 13.36 10.02
CA MET A 461 2.89 12.82 10.45
C MET A 461 3.78 13.94 10.99
N THR A 462 4.05 13.90 12.30
CA THR A 462 5.01 14.83 12.91
C THR A 462 6.37 14.68 12.24
N GLY A 463 6.89 15.78 11.67
CA GLY A 463 8.17 15.78 10.96
C GLY A 463 8.08 15.68 9.45
N ALA A 464 6.89 15.52 8.88
CA ALA A 464 6.72 15.49 7.44
C ALA A 464 7.11 16.80 6.76
N ALA A 465 6.91 17.95 7.42
CA ALA A 465 7.40 19.23 6.90
C ALA A 465 8.94 19.31 6.86
N GLU A 466 9.62 18.72 7.84
CA GLU A 466 11.09 18.67 7.90
C GLU A 466 11.64 17.72 6.84
N MET A 467 11.00 16.58 6.62
CA MET A 467 11.35 15.68 5.51
C MET A 467 11.20 16.38 4.16
N ARG A 468 10.13 17.15 3.92
CA ARG A 468 9.97 17.96 2.70
C ARG A 468 11.15 18.88 2.45
N LYS A 469 11.59 19.60 3.49
CA LYS A 469 12.72 20.52 3.40
C LYS A 469 14.03 19.80 3.08
N LEU A 470 14.27 18.64 3.69
CA LEU A 470 15.46 17.83 3.40
C LEU A 470 15.48 17.36 1.93
N VAL A 471 14.35 16.83 1.44
CA VAL A 471 14.24 16.39 0.05
C VAL A 471 14.45 17.57 -0.91
N ALA A 472 13.83 18.72 -0.62
CA ALA A 472 13.99 19.94 -1.42
C ALA A 472 15.46 20.43 -1.45
N PHE A 473 16.15 20.43 -0.31
CA PHE A 473 17.57 20.79 -0.21
C PHE A 473 18.46 19.90 -1.10
N LEU A 474 18.21 18.58 -1.09
CA LEU A 474 18.96 17.63 -1.92
C LEU A 474 18.63 17.80 -3.40
N HIS A 475 17.35 17.94 -3.76
CA HIS A 475 16.91 18.15 -5.15
C HIS A 475 17.42 19.45 -5.76
N GLU A 476 17.56 20.53 -4.98
CA GLU A 476 18.11 21.80 -5.47
C GLU A 476 19.60 21.68 -5.87
N LYS A 477 20.35 20.84 -5.14
CA LYS A 477 21.81 20.77 -5.27
C LYS A 477 22.28 19.61 -6.14
N VAL A 478 21.50 18.54 -6.23
CA VAL A 478 21.84 17.32 -6.99
C VAL A 478 21.08 17.32 -8.31
N PRO A 479 21.75 17.20 -9.47
CA PRO A 479 21.08 17.11 -10.77
C PRO A 479 20.10 15.93 -10.82
N PRO A 480 18.92 16.05 -11.47
CA PRO A 480 17.92 14.98 -11.52
C PRO A 480 18.46 13.63 -12.01
N GLU A 481 19.41 13.66 -12.95
CA GLU A 481 20.05 12.45 -13.50
C GLU A 481 20.83 11.71 -12.40
N VAL A 482 21.54 12.45 -11.56
CA VAL A 482 22.32 11.91 -10.44
C VAL A 482 21.40 11.48 -9.30
N VAL A 483 20.30 12.19 -9.04
CA VAL A 483 19.28 11.76 -8.05
C VAL A 483 18.74 10.37 -8.42
N SER A 484 18.52 10.10 -9.71
CA SER A 484 18.09 8.78 -10.19
C SER A 484 19.16 7.71 -9.97
N GLU A 485 20.42 8.02 -10.23
CA GLU A 485 21.51 7.07 -9.97
C GLU A 485 21.68 6.79 -8.47
N MET A 486 21.44 7.81 -7.62
CA MET A 486 21.54 7.74 -6.16
C MET A 486 20.37 7.03 -5.48
N GLY A 487 19.18 6.98 -6.11
CA GLY A 487 17.94 6.56 -5.48
C GLY A 487 18.02 5.21 -4.74
N GLY A 488 18.70 4.23 -5.35
CA GLY A 488 18.89 2.91 -4.73
C GLY A 488 19.78 2.91 -3.48
N ASP A 489 20.74 3.82 -3.37
CA ASP A 489 21.62 3.94 -2.20
C ASP A 489 21.04 4.85 -1.11
N LEU A 490 20.17 5.79 -1.49
CA LEU A 490 19.43 6.63 -0.55
C LEU A 490 18.27 5.87 0.10
N ASP A 491 17.72 4.85 -0.58
CA ASP A 491 16.54 4.11 -0.10
C ASP A 491 16.71 3.52 1.32
N PRO A 492 17.78 2.78 1.68
CA PRO A 492 17.94 2.25 3.03
C PRO A 492 17.98 3.34 4.11
N ILE A 493 18.48 4.53 3.75
CA ILE A 493 18.60 5.70 4.64
C ILE A 493 17.20 6.28 4.89
N VAL A 494 16.45 6.50 3.80
CA VAL A 494 15.07 6.94 3.86
C VAL A 494 14.25 5.93 4.66
N GLN A 495 14.29 4.63 4.32
CA GLN A 495 13.61 3.55 5.06
C GLN A 495 14.03 3.42 6.53
N GLY A 496 15.26 3.82 6.87
CA GLY A 496 15.75 3.92 8.25
C GLY A 496 15.02 5.00 9.03
N LEU A 497 14.89 6.20 8.45
CA LEU A 497 14.08 7.30 8.98
C LEU A 497 12.60 6.92 9.05
N LEU A 498 12.05 6.32 7.98
CA LEU A 498 10.63 6.00 7.84
C LEU A 498 10.14 5.06 8.95
N ASN A 499 10.96 4.07 9.30
CA ASN A 499 10.58 3.04 10.26
C ASN A 499 11.04 3.36 11.68
N GLY A 500 11.48 4.60 11.95
CA GLY A 500 12.01 5.04 13.24
C GLY A 500 13.30 4.34 13.67
N ARG A 501 13.97 3.64 12.75
CA ARG A 501 15.25 2.94 13.01
C ARG A 501 16.45 3.89 13.03
N SER A 502 16.29 5.09 12.47
CA SER A 502 17.32 6.12 12.39
C SER A 502 16.73 7.47 12.80
N LYS A 503 17.49 8.26 13.55
CA LYS A 503 17.16 9.67 13.80
C LYS A 503 17.60 10.52 12.61
N PHE A 504 17.03 11.72 12.49
CA PHE A 504 17.43 12.69 11.46
C PHE A 504 18.94 12.98 11.46
N THR A 505 19.58 13.01 12.63
CA THR A 505 21.04 13.20 12.73
C THR A 505 21.85 12.00 12.23
N ASP A 506 21.28 10.80 12.29
CA ASP A 506 22.00 9.56 11.96
C ASP A 506 22.17 9.41 10.44
N VAL A 507 21.43 10.20 9.64
CA VAL A 507 21.49 10.14 8.17
C VAL A 507 22.63 10.94 7.55
N ILE A 508 23.30 11.81 8.31
CA ILE A 508 24.41 12.64 7.80
C ILE A 508 25.51 11.77 7.20
N GLY A 509 26.00 10.78 7.95
CA GLY A 509 27.08 9.89 7.52
C GLY A 509 26.71 9.07 6.29
N PRO A 510 25.56 8.36 6.30
CA PRO A 510 25.07 7.65 5.14
C PRO A 510 24.86 8.55 3.91
N ILE A 511 24.21 9.72 4.03
CA ILE A 511 24.00 10.64 2.90
C ILE A 511 25.34 11.13 2.35
N ASN A 512 26.30 11.50 3.20
CA ASN A 512 27.64 11.88 2.75
C ASN A 512 28.35 10.75 2.00
N SER A 513 28.20 9.50 2.45
CA SER A 513 28.76 8.34 1.78
C SER A 513 28.19 8.18 0.37
N VAL A 514 26.87 8.35 0.22
CA VAL A 514 26.21 8.34 -1.09
C VAL A 514 26.69 9.51 -1.95
N LEU A 515 26.65 10.75 -1.43
CA LEU A 515 27.12 11.93 -2.16
C LEU A 515 28.58 11.76 -2.63
N ASN A 516 29.45 11.19 -1.81
CA ASN A 516 30.83 10.90 -2.19
C ASN A 516 30.92 9.85 -3.31
N LYS A 517 30.14 8.76 -3.23
CA LYS A 517 30.09 7.71 -4.26
C LYS A 517 29.74 8.27 -5.65
N TYR A 518 28.88 9.28 -5.71
CA TYR A 518 28.44 9.92 -6.96
C TYR A 518 29.16 11.26 -7.25
N ASN A 519 30.27 11.56 -6.57
CA ASN A 519 31.07 12.77 -6.76
C ASN A 519 30.28 14.09 -6.55
N MET A 520 29.32 14.11 -5.64
CA MET A 520 28.44 15.24 -5.36
C MET A 520 28.88 16.12 -4.17
N LEU A 521 30.01 15.82 -3.52
CA LEU A 521 30.50 16.59 -2.37
C LEU A 521 30.85 18.05 -2.69
N ASP A 522 31.14 18.37 -3.96
CA ASP A 522 31.38 19.75 -4.40
C ASP A 522 30.08 20.56 -4.49
N ARG A 523 28.93 19.89 -4.65
CA ARG A 523 27.60 20.49 -4.77
C ARG A 523 26.84 20.51 -3.44
N VAL A 524 27.00 19.45 -2.65
CA VAL A 524 26.47 19.33 -1.29
C VAL A 524 27.66 19.16 -0.36
N LYS A 525 28.17 20.28 0.16
CA LYS A 525 29.33 20.24 1.05
C LYS A 525 28.95 19.56 2.38
N PRO A 526 29.84 18.74 2.97
CA PRO A 526 29.58 18.06 4.24
C PRO A 526 29.08 18.98 5.36
N ASP A 527 29.67 20.17 5.47
CA ASP A 527 29.34 21.23 6.43
C ASP A 527 27.96 21.85 6.16
N GLU A 528 27.58 22.04 4.90
CA GLU A 528 26.23 22.49 4.53
C GLU A 528 25.17 21.44 4.89
N LEU A 529 25.44 20.16 4.57
CA LEU A 529 24.54 19.05 4.90
C LEU A 529 24.36 18.89 6.42
N VAL A 530 25.46 18.97 7.19
CA VAL A 530 25.42 18.93 8.66
C VAL A 530 24.56 20.08 9.20
N GLY A 531 24.75 21.30 8.70
CA GLY A 531 23.99 22.47 9.13
C GLY A 531 22.48 22.32 8.88
N GLU A 532 22.11 21.88 7.67
CA GLU A 532 20.70 21.69 7.29
C GLU A 532 20.06 20.58 8.13
N VAL A 533 20.68 19.40 8.19
CA VAL A 533 20.14 18.25 8.94
C VAL A 533 20.03 18.56 10.44
N THR A 534 20.99 19.28 11.03
CA THR A 534 20.94 19.68 12.45
C THR A 534 19.79 20.66 12.69
N THR A 535 19.58 21.60 11.78
CA THR A 535 18.46 22.56 11.87
C THR A 535 17.11 21.85 11.80
N LEU A 536 16.95 20.92 10.86
CA LEU A 536 15.74 20.12 10.70
C LEU A 536 15.50 19.18 11.89
N ALA A 537 16.56 18.55 12.41
CA ALA A 537 16.48 17.71 13.60
C ALA A 537 16.01 18.52 14.83
N SER A 538 16.50 19.76 14.98
CA SER A 538 16.07 20.65 16.06
C SER A 538 14.60 21.03 15.95
N GLN A 539 14.12 21.34 14.74
CA GLN A 539 12.70 21.61 14.46
C GLN A 539 11.81 20.39 14.74
N LEU A 540 12.26 19.21 14.33
CA LEU A 540 11.54 17.95 14.60
C LEU A 540 11.46 17.68 16.11
N ALA A 541 12.59 17.77 16.82
CA ALA A 541 12.62 17.56 18.27
C ALA A 541 11.71 18.54 19.03
N TYR A 542 11.61 19.79 18.55
CA TYR A 542 10.63 20.74 19.07
C TYR A 542 9.20 20.19 18.92
N LYS A 543 8.80 19.81 17.70
CA LYS A 543 7.44 19.36 17.40
C LYS A 543 7.08 18.09 18.16
N GLU A 544 7.96 17.10 18.19
CA GLU A 544 7.76 15.84 18.91
C GLU A 544 7.55 16.08 20.40
N ALA A 545 8.42 16.87 21.03
CA ALA A 545 8.32 17.17 22.46
C ALA A 545 7.10 18.05 22.78
N PHE A 546 6.77 19.02 21.92
CA PHE A 546 5.56 19.82 22.07
C PHE A 546 4.31 18.93 22.01
N LYS A 547 4.22 18.08 20.98
CA LYS A 547 3.11 17.15 20.78
C LYS A 547 3.00 16.17 21.95
N ALA A 548 4.10 15.53 22.33
CA ALA A 548 4.12 14.61 23.45
C ALA A 548 3.65 15.29 24.75
N ALA A 549 4.09 16.51 25.04
CA ALA A 549 3.64 17.26 26.20
C ALA A 549 2.13 17.56 26.14
N LYS A 550 1.61 18.00 24.99
CA LYS A 550 0.18 18.25 24.78
C LYS A 550 -0.66 16.99 24.91
N ASP A 551 -0.22 15.87 24.34
CA ASP A 551 -0.89 14.57 24.42
C ASP A 551 -0.96 14.05 25.87
N HIS A 552 -0.03 14.48 26.74
CA HIS A 552 -0.04 14.20 28.19
C HIS A 552 -0.76 15.27 29.03
N GLY A 553 -1.48 16.21 28.41
CA GLY A 553 -2.29 17.22 29.08
C GLY A 553 -1.52 18.44 29.59
N ALA A 554 -0.28 18.67 29.14
CA ALA A 554 0.49 19.83 29.57
C ALA A 554 -0.13 21.15 29.07
N PRO A 555 -0.11 22.22 29.89
CA PRO A 555 -0.49 23.56 29.43
C PRO A 555 0.54 24.10 28.42
N ASP A 556 0.11 25.00 27.52
CA ASP A 556 0.91 25.42 26.36
C ASP A 556 2.31 25.91 26.72
N TRP A 557 2.47 26.67 27.82
CA TRP A 557 3.78 27.16 28.23
C TRP A 557 4.75 26.04 28.66
N VAL A 558 4.24 24.94 29.22
CA VAL A 558 5.04 23.75 29.57
C VAL A 558 5.41 22.98 28.32
N ALA A 559 4.46 22.83 27.38
CA ALA A 559 4.73 22.20 26.09
C ALA A 559 5.78 23.00 25.31
N VAL A 560 5.68 24.34 25.26
CA VAL A 560 6.70 25.22 24.66
C VAL A 560 8.05 25.05 25.36
N ALA A 561 8.10 25.04 26.70
CA ALA A 561 9.36 24.89 27.42
C ALA A 561 10.04 23.53 27.12
N ALA A 562 9.29 22.44 27.20
CA ALA A 562 9.79 21.09 26.88
C ALA A 562 10.29 21.01 25.42
N ALA A 563 9.55 21.59 24.49
CA ALA A 563 9.89 21.65 23.08
C ALA A 563 11.16 22.47 22.80
N THR A 564 11.30 23.65 23.42
CA THR A 564 12.52 24.47 23.29
C THR A 564 13.74 23.76 23.88
N THR A 565 13.59 23.05 25.00
CA THR A 565 14.66 22.24 25.57
C THR A 565 15.05 21.08 24.64
N ALA A 566 14.07 20.37 24.07
CA ALA A 566 14.32 19.29 23.12
C ALA A 566 15.02 19.80 21.85
N ALA A 567 14.58 20.92 21.29
CA ALA A 567 15.24 21.59 20.17
C ALA A 567 16.71 21.93 20.48
N GLY A 568 17.00 22.48 21.66
CA GLY A 568 18.37 22.79 22.09
C GLY A 568 19.24 21.54 22.34
N SER A 569 18.62 20.39 22.67
CA SER A 569 19.33 19.14 22.95
C SER A 569 19.98 18.50 21.72
N THR A 570 19.45 18.78 20.51
CA THR A 570 20.06 18.37 19.23
C THR A 570 21.40 19.06 18.97
N HIS A 571 21.72 20.11 19.73
CA HIS A 571 23.01 20.82 19.71
C HIS A 571 23.96 20.37 20.86
N GLY A 572 23.65 19.29 21.59
CA GLY A 572 24.60 18.64 22.51
C GLY A 572 24.58 19.08 23.99
N LEU A 573 23.48 19.65 24.51
CA LEU A 573 23.42 20.24 25.87
C LEU A 573 22.45 19.54 26.84
N LEU A 574 22.47 18.21 26.91
CA LEU A 574 21.39 17.43 27.53
C LEU A 574 21.39 17.37 29.09
N SER A 575 22.49 17.63 29.78
CA SER A 575 22.55 17.40 31.25
C SER A 575 22.07 18.56 32.12
N ILE A 576 21.97 19.78 31.58
CA ILE A 576 21.78 20.99 32.41
C ILE A 576 20.32 21.51 32.37
N ALA A 577 19.57 21.25 31.30
CA ALA A 577 18.25 21.86 31.07
C ALA A 577 17.03 20.93 31.29
N THR A 578 17.21 19.61 31.29
CA THR A 578 16.10 18.63 31.38
C THR A 578 15.72 18.29 32.82
N TRP A 579 16.66 18.40 33.76
CA TRP A 579 16.44 18.11 35.18
C TRP A 579 15.37 19.01 35.85
N PRO A 580 15.32 20.35 35.63
CA PRO A 580 14.32 21.21 36.24
C PRO A 580 12.89 20.91 35.75
N VAL A 581 12.72 20.64 34.45
CA VAL A 581 11.40 20.39 33.83
C VAL A 581 10.81 19.06 34.30
N VAL A 582 11.63 18.01 34.37
CA VAL A 582 11.21 16.70 34.92
C VAL A 582 10.85 16.82 36.40
N LYS A 583 11.61 17.60 37.19
CA LYS A 583 11.32 17.83 38.62
C LYS A 583 10.06 18.68 38.85
N VAL A 584 9.77 19.65 37.99
CA VAL A 584 8.51 20.42 38.04
C VAL A 584 7.29 19.54 37.74
N LEU A 585 7.40 18.63 36.78
CA LEU A 585 6.32 17.66 36.47
C LEU A 585 6.10 16.63 37.59
N GLU A 586 7.17 16.20 38.28
CA GLU A 586 7.06 15.38 39.50
C GLU A 586 6.41 16.15 40.65
N LEU A 587 6.73 17.44 40.82
CA LEU A 587 6.16 18.31 41.86
C LEU A 587 4.67 18.65 41.63
N ASP A 588 4.27 18.89 40.38
CA ASP A 588 2.85 19.16 40.03
C ASP A 588 1.99 17.89 40.20
N ARG A 589 2.51 16.71 39.85
CA ARG A 589 1.90 15.42 40.19
C ARG A 589 1.78 15.22 41.70
N LEU A 590 2.84 15.53 42.46
CA LEU A 590 2.83 15.44 43.92
C LEU A 590 1.76 16.38 44.52
N GLN A 591 1.64 17.61 44.01
CA GLN A 591 0.65 18.60 44.45
C GLN A 591 -0.79 18.15 44.16
N ASN A 592 -1.07 17.65 42.96
CA ASN A 592 -2.40 17.17 42.58
C ASN A 592 -2.80 15.92 43.38
N ASN A 593 -1.87 14.97 43.59
CA ASN A 593 -2.11 13.80 44.43
C ASN A 593 -2.35 14.19 45.90
N THR A 594 -1.61 15.17 46.42
CA THR A 594 -1.77 15.68 47.79
C THR A 594 -3.11 16.39 47.98
N ARG A 595 -3.52 17.26 47.05
CA ARG A 595 -4.85 17.91 47.08
C ARG A 595 -5.98 16.90 47.02
N GLN A 596 -5.88 15.89 46.15
CA GLN A 596 -6.88 14.83 46.05
C GLN A 596 -6.98 14.01 47.35
N LEU A 597 -5.85 13.64 47.96
CA LEU A 597 -5.80 12.93 49.24
C LEU A 597 -6.51 13.71 50.37
N PHE A 598 -6.21 15.01 50.53
CA PHE A 598 -6.82 15.83 51.57
C PHE A 598 -8.30 16.15 51.29
N SER A 599 -8.68 16.32 50.03
CA SER A 599 -10.09 16.49 49.65
C SER A 599 -10.93 15.23 49.91
N GLY A 600 -10.35 14.03 49.69
CA GLY A 600 -10.98 12.75 50.02
C GLY A 600 -11.10 12.51 51.52
N LEU A 601 -10.08 12.89 52.31
CA LEU A 601 -10.10 12.83 53.77
C LEU A 601 -11.14 13.79 54.37
N ALA A 602 -11.32 14.98 53.78
CA ALA A 602 -12.32 15.96 54.19
C ALA A 602 -13.76 15.56 53.80
N ALA A 603 -13.94 14.84 52.69
CA ALA A 603 -15.25 14.48 52.16
C ALA A 603 -15.87 13.21 52.78
N GLY A 604 -15.11 12.37 53.50
CA GLY A 604 -15.62 11.05 53.91
C GLY A 604 -14.86 10.37 55.05
N GLY A 605 -14.39 11.12 56.04
CA GLY A 605 -13.53 10.65 57.13
C GLY A 605 -14.00 9.45 57.97
N HIS A 606 -15.21 8.91 57.76
CA HIS A 606 -15.67 7.68 58.40
C HIS A 606 -15.91 6.50 57.44
N GLN A 607 -16.15 6.71 56.14
CA GLN A 607 -16.47 5.64 55.19
C GLN A 607 -15.21 4.97 54.59
N LEU A 608 -14.14 5.73 54.40
CA LEU A 608 -12.84 5.21 53.91
C LEU A 608 -12.21 4.16 54.85
N PHE A 609 -12.50 4.22 56.15
CA PHE A 609 -11.93 3.30 57.14
C PHE A 609 -12.70 1.98 57.29
N THR A 610 -13.99 1.96 56.98
CA THR A 610 -14.81 0.74 57.05
C THR A 610 -14.67 -0.12 55.78
N ASP A 611 -14.49 0.51 54.62
CA ASP A 611 -14.34 -0.21 53.35
C ASP A 611 -12.92 -0.78 53.18
N GLY A 612 -11.90 -0.18 53.82
CA GLY A 612 -10.53 -0.70 53.79
C GLY A 612 -10.36 -2.09 54.40
N ALA A 613 -11.16 -2.45 55.40
CA ALA A 613 -11.14 -3.79 55.99
C ALA A 613 -11.82 -4.84 55.08
N ALA A 614 -12.86 -4.45 54.34
CA ALA A 614 -13.52 -5.31 53.36
C ALA A 614 -12.67 -5.48 52.07
N LEU A 615 -11.96 -4.43 51.65
CA LEU A 615 -11.04 -4.47 50.51
C LEU A 615 -9.81 -5.34 50.80
N ALA A 616 -9.26 -5.26 52.03
CA ALA A 616 -8.11 -6.08 52.45
C ALA A 616 -8.41 -7.59 52.45
N GLY A 617 -9.65 -7.99 52.76
CA GLY A 617 -10.09 -9.39 52.68
C GLY A 617 -10.20 -9.90 51.24
N THR A 618 -10.53 -9.03 50.29
CA THR A 618 -10.73 -9.38 48.87
C THR A 618 -9.41 -9.37 48.09
N LEU A 619 -8.48 -8.47 48.43
CA LEU A 619 -7.15 -8.33 47.83
C LEU A 619 -6.13 -9.39 48.28
N ALA A 620 -6.41 -10.12 49.36
CA ALA A 620 -5.52 -11.18 49.85
C ALA A 620 -5.43 -12.39 48.89
N HIS A 621 -6.31 -12.48 47.88
CA HIS A 621 -6.38 -13.64 47.01
C HIS A 621 -5.77 -13.47 45.61
N ASP A 622 -5.71 -12.26 45.07
CA ASP A 622 -5.16 -11.97 43.73
C ASP A 622 -4.27 -10.73 43.81
N GLY A 623 -2.96 -10.90 43.62
CA GLY A 623 -1.95 -9.82 43.70
C GLY A 623 -2.03 -8.79 42.56
N GLY A 624 -3.14 -8.07 42.45
CA GLY A 624 -3.39 -7.03 41.44
C GLY A 624 -3.37 -5.60 42.00
N ARG A 625 -2.89 -4.65 41.18
CA ARG A 625 -3.10 -3.21 41.37
C ARG A 625 -4.58 -2.88 41.14
N VAL A 626 -5.21 -2.17 42.08
CA VAL A 626 -6.57 -1.65 41.91
C VAL A 626 -6.50 -0.14 41.67
N LEU A 627 -7.06 0.31 40.55
CA LEU A 627 -7.49 1.70 40.34
C LEU A 627 -8.99 1.72 40.62
N SER A 628 -9.45 2.52 41.59
CA SER A 628 -10.89 2.76 41.78
C SER A 628 -11.30 4.02 41.02
N ASP A 629 -12.37 3.94 40.23
CA ASP A 629 -12.84 4.99 39.31
C ASP A 629 -13.30 6.31 39.95
N SER A 630 -13.31 6.41 41.29
CA SER A 630 -13.80 7.61 42.00
C SER A 630 -12.72 8.48 42.66
N THR A 631 -11.45 8.04 42.68
CA THR A 631 -10.30 8.86 43.12
C THR A 631 -9.05 8.30 42.45
N GLN A 632 -8.45 9.04 41.50
CA GLN A 632 -7.24 8.63 40.78
C GLN A 632 -5.97 8.71 41.66
N ILE A 633 -5.96 8.02 42.80
CA ILE A 633 -4.75 7.86 43.62
C ILE A 633 -4.13 6.51 43.27
N ALA A 634 -3.04 6.51 42.52
CA ALA A 634 -2.27 5.30 42.26
C ALA A 634 -1.42 4.96 43.50
N GLY A 635 -1.66 3.80 44.12
CA GLY A 635 -0.83 3.25 45.20
C GLY A 635 -0.53 1.78 44.95
N SER A 636 0.72 1.36 45.22
CA SER A 636 1.12 -0.05 45.18
C SER A 636 1.01 -0.65 46.59
N VAL A 637 0.21 -1.71 46.77
CA VAL A 637 0.05 -2.38 48.07
C VAL A 637 1.11 -3.47 48.22
N PHE A 638 1.91 -3.44 49.29
CA PHE A 638 2.84 -4.52 49.64
C PHE A 638 2.37 -5.24 50.91
N ASN A 639 2.37 -6.57 50.87
CA ASN A 639 2.05 -7.40 52.05
C ASN A 639 3.32 -7.67 52.88
N THR A 640 3.55 -6.85 53.90
CA THR A 640 4.41 -7.19 55.03
C THR A 640 3.67 -6.91 56.34
N GLY A 641 2.79 -7.84 56.74
CA GLY A 641 2.26 -7.91 58.11
C GLY A 641 1.03 -7.06 58.41
N GLY A 642 0.14 -6.83 57.43
CA GLY A 642 -1.20 -6.27 57.69
C GLY A 642 -1.27 -4.74 57.89
N ARG A 643 -0.31 -3.98 57.34
CA ARG A 643 -0.35 -2.50 57.34
C ARG A 643 -0.51 -1.96 55.92
N VAL A 644 -1.45 -1.03 55.73
CA VAL A 644 -1.64 -0.27 54.48
C VAL A 644 -0.73 0.96 54.54
N VAL A 645 0.09 1.18 53.52
CA VAL A 645 1.02 2.31 53.43
C VAL A 645 0.85 2.97 52.06
N TYR A 646 0.79 4.31 52.03
CA TYR A 646 0.70 5.09 50.80
C TYR A 646 2.07 5.65 50.42
N GLU A 647 2.39 5.67 49.13
CA GLU A 647 3.65 6.19 48.58
C GLU A 647 3.45 7.63 48.09
N LEU A 648 4.25 8.58 48.61
CA LEU A 648 4.23 10.00 48.23
C LEU A 648 5.68 10.47 48.00
N GLY A 649 6.11 10.45 46.73
CA GLY A 649 7.53 10.56 46.39
C GLY A 649 8.32 9.39 46.97
N ASP A 650 9.47 9.65 47.60
CA ASP A 650 10.32 8.62 48.24
C ASP A 650 9.89 8.28 49.69
N THR A 651 8.74 8.79 50.15
CA THR A 651 8.30 8.66 51.55
C THR A 651 7.10 7.71 51.68
N LEU A 652 7.19 6.79 52.63
CA LEU A 652 6.14 5.83 52.98
C LEU A 652 5.25 6.39 54.10
N ILE A 653 3.96 6.59 53.83
CA ILE A 653 3.01 7.18 54.78
C ILE A 653 2.07 6.12 55.36
N ASN A 654 2.11 5.98 56.68
CA ASN A 654 1.14 5.18 57.43
C ASN A 654 -0.06 6.07 57.85
N PRO A 655 -1.29 5.78 57.38
CA PRO A 655 -2.47 6.59 57.67
C PRO A 655 -2.88 6.60 59.15
N ALA A 656 -2.41 5.67 59.98
CA ALA A 656 -2.73 5.64 61.41
C ALA A 656 -2.09 6.79 62.23
N ASN A 657 -1.01 7.42 61.72
CA ASN A 657 -0.24 8.46 62.42
C ASN A 657 -0.12 9.76 61.60
N ALA A 658 -1.06 10.03 60.69
CA ALA A 658 -0.97 11.11 59.71
C ALA A 658 -0.76 12.52 60.32
N PHE A 659 -1.23 12.76 61.55
CA PHE A 659 -1.05 14.05 62.24
C PHE A 659 0.33 14.22 62.91
N GLU A 660 0.99 13.14 63.34
CA GLU A 660 2.32 13.23 63.98
C GLU A 660 3.45 13.42 62.96
N ASN A 661 3.26 12.98 61.71
CA ASN A 661 4.26 13.06 60.64
C ASN A 661 4.24 14.39 59.86
N ALA A 662 3.34 15.33 60.20
CA ALA A 662 3.28 16.64 59.53
C ALA A 662 4.63 17.40 59.63
N GLY A 663 5.33 17.27 60.76
CA GLY A 663 6.66 17.86 60.96
C GLY A 663 7.76 17.23 60.10
N ASP A 664 7.66 15.94 59.78
CA ASP A 664 8.63 15.22 58.95
C ASP A 664 8.39 15.47 57.46
N ILE A 665 7.12 15.54 57.04
CA ILE A 665 6.71 15.95 55.70
C ILE A 665 7.17 17.39 55.44
N THR A 666 7.00 18.29 56.42
CA THR A 666 7.43 19.70 56.31
C THR A 666 8.94 19.82 56.23
N ARG A 667 9.70 19.05 57.02
CA ARG A 667 11.18 19.03 56.93
C ARG A 667 11.67 18.48 55.60
N SER A 668 11.02 17.45 55.06
CA SER A 668 11.37 16.86 53.76
C SER A 668 11.06 17.81 52.60
N LEU A 669 9.90 18.49 52.63
CA LEU A 669 9.54 19.53 51.66
C LEU A 669 10.49 20.73 51.70
N LYS A 670 10.88 21.17 52.91
CA LYS A 670 11.83 22.28 53.08
C LYS A 670 13.25 21.90 52.62
N ALA A 671 13.73 20.69 52.95
CA ALA A 671 15.02 20.21 52.45
C ALA A 671 15.03 20.06 50.92
N THR A 672 13.90 19.67 50.33
CA THR A 672 13.71 19.59 48.88
C THR A 672 13.68 20.98 48.24
N LYS A 673 13.01 21.95 48.87
CA LYS A 673 13.02 23.38 48.48
C LYS A 673 14.44 23.95 48.48
N ASP A 674 15.16 23.77 49.58
CA ASP A 674 16.50 24.33 49.75
C ASP A 674 17.46 23.73 48.72
N THR A 675 17.35 22.41 48.46
CA THR A 675 18.11 21.73 47.39
C THR A 675 17.71 22.21 45.98
N PHE A 676 16.43 22.48 45.73
CA PHE A 676 15.92 22.98 44.45
C PHE A 676 16.39 24.42 44.17
N VAL A 677 16.38 25.29 45.18
CA VAL A 677 16.83 26.69 45.08
C VAL A 677 18.36 26.76 44.95
N GLU A 678 19.11 25.99 45.74
CA GLU A 678 20.58 25.98 45.71
C GLU A 678 21.10 25.40 44.37
N LYS A 679 20.57 24.26 43.92
CA LYS A 679 20.95 23.68 42.62
C LYS A 679 20.43 24.47 41.43
N GLY A 680 19.26 25.10 41.55
CA GLY A 680 18.72 26.00 40.53
C GLY A 680 19.58 27.25 40.34
N ALA A 681 20.10 27.83 41.42
CA ALA A 681 21.02 28.97 41.37
C ALA A 681 22.38 28.60 40.75
N ASP A 682 22.94 27.44 41.08
CA ASP A 682 24.19 26.95 40.47
C ASP A 682 24.06 26.67 38.97
N ILE A 683 22.91 26.15 38.54
CA ILE A 683 22.60 25.91 37.12
C ILE A 683 22.44 27.24 36.37
N VAL A 684 21.73 28.21 36.93
CA VAL A 684 21.58 29.55 36.33
C VAL A 684 22.93 30.24 36.16
N ASN A 685 23.81 30.17 37.17
CA ASN A 685 25.15 30.75 37.12
C ASN A 685 26.05 30.03 36.10
N THR A 686 25.94 28.70 35.99
CA THR A 686 26.67 27.90 35.00
C THR A 686 26.21 28.20 33.57
N VAL A 687 24.91 28.42 33.37
CA VAL A 687 24.34 28.80 32.08
C VAL A 687 24.67 30.27 31.73
N ASP A 688 24.65 31.21 32.67
CA ASP A 688 25.11 32.59 32.42
C ASP A 688 26.59 32.60 31.95
N HIS A 689 27.45 31.77 32.55
CA HIS A 689 28.85 31.60 32.10
C HIS A 689 28.99 30.94 30.72
N ALA A 690 28.14 29.95 30.38
CA ALA A 690 28.15 29.30 29.07
C ALA A 690 27.58 30.22 27.96
N VAL A 691 26.61 31.07 28.30
CA VAL A 691 26.03 32.08 27.41
C VAL A 691 27.07 33.16 27.10
N ASP A 692 27.84 33.64 28.10
CA ASP A 692 28.92 34.61 27.87
C ASP A 692 30.01 34.09 26.91
N GLN A 693 30.26 32.78 26.87
CA GLN A 693 31.18 32.16 25.89
C GLN A 693 30.56 32.00 24.48
N THR A 694 29.23 31.95 24.36
CA THR A 694 28.51 31.64 23.10
C THR A 694 27.93 32.89 22.42
N VAL A 695 27.80 34.01 23.14
CA VAL A 695 27.25 35.30 22.64
C VAL A 695 28.06 35.93 21.48
N GLN A 696 29.26 35.42 21.16
CA GLN A 696 30.00 35.89 19.98
C GLN A 696 29.38 35.51 18.61
N GLN A 697 28.37 34.63 18.54
CA GLN A 697 27.83 34.19 17.22
C GLN A 697 26.30 34.19 17.01
N GLY A 698 25.45 34.70 17.92
CA GLY A 698 24.01 34.85 17.57
C GLY A 698 23.03 35.01 18.73
N GLY A 699 23.02 36.18 19.37
CA GLY A 699 22.17 36.45 20.53
C GLY A 699 20.81 37.07 20.17
N LYS A 700 19.72 36.30 20.37
CA LYS A 700 18.35 36.81 20.68
C LYS A 700 17.38 35.71 21.14
N MET A 701 17.49 34.47 20.63
CA MET A 701 16.65 33.34 21.07
C MET A 701 17.11 32.72 22.41
N ILE A 702 18.42 32.66 22.64
CA ILE A 702 19.03 32.08 23.85
C ILE A 702 18.66 32.89 25.10
N SER A 703 18.65 34.22 25.01
CA SER A 703 18.25 35.11 26.11
C SER A 703 16.79 34.94 26.52
N SER A 704 15.90 34.62 25.57
CA SER A 704 14.48 34.38 25.84
C SER A 704 14.25 33.05 26.57
N GLY A 705 14.99 32.00 26.21
CA GLY A 705 14.93 30.70 26.90
C GLY A 705 15.46 30.78 28.33
N LEU A 706 16.52 31.57 28.55
CA LEU A 706 17.09 31.82 29.87
C LEU A 706 16.13 32.60 30.78
N ASP A 707 15.52 33.67 30.27
CA ASP A 707 14.53 34.48 30.99
C ASP A 707 13.28 33.64 31.35
N THR A 708 12.89 32.72 30.46
CA THR A 708 11.79 31.77 30.71
C THR A 708 12.16 30.72 31.76
N GLY A 709 13.40 30.22 31.75
CA GLY A 709 13.92 29.31 32.77
C GLY A 709 14.02 29.95 34.17
N LYS A 710 14.48 31.21 34.24
CA LYS A 710 14.50 32.01 35.48
C LYS A 710 13.07 32.20 36.04
N LYS A 711 12.09 32.54 35.19
CA LYS A 711 10.67 32.64 35.57
C LYS A 711 10.05 31.31 36.01
N ALA A 712 10.44 30.20 35.38
CA ALA A 712 9.98 28.86 35.77
C ALA A 712 10.53 28.44 37.15
N LEU A 713 11.76 28.81 37.48
CA LEU A 713 12.37 28.60 38.80
C LEU A 713 11.69 29.44 39.88
N GLU A 714 11.42 30.72 39.60
CA GLU A 714 10.65 31.61 40.50
C GLU A 714 9.25 31.04 40.76
N LYS A 715 8.54 30.64 39.70
CA LYS A 715 7.19 30.07 39.81
C LYS A 715 7.18 28.70 40.49
N GLY A 716 8.23 27.89 40.32
CA GLY A 716 8.43 26.64 41.07
C GLY A 716 8.63 26.88 42.56
N GLY A 717 9.38 27.92 42.92
CA GLY A 717 9.50 28.42 44.30
C GLY A 717 8.13 28.86 44.87
N ASP A 718 7.36 29.62 44.10
CA ASP A 718 6.02 30.08 44.48
C ASP A 718 5.02 28.92 44.68
N VAL A 719 5.10 27.88 43.84
CA VAL A 719 4.25 26.67 43.96
C VAL A 719 4.60 25.90 45.24
N VAL A 720 5.88 25.75 45.55
CA VAL A 720 6.33 25.12 46.80
C VAL A 720 5.90 25.95 48.01
N ASP A 721 6.00 27.27 47.94
CA ASP A 721 5.54 28.17 49.01
C ASP A 721 4.03 28.15 49.19
N SER A 722 3.26 28.04 48.10
CA SER A 722 1.82 27.85 48.16
C SER A 722 1.41 26.51 48.78
N VAL A 723 2.20 25.45 48.58
CA VAL A 723 1.96 24.13 49.21
C VAL A 723 2.33 24.16 50.68
N VAL A 724 3.47 24.76 51.04
CA VAL A 724 3.88 24.93 52.45
C VAL A 724 2.85 25.78 53.21
N ASN A 725 2.37 26.88 52.63
CA ASN A 725 1.35 27.75 53.24
C ASN A 725 -0.06 27.13 53.28
N PHE A 726 -0.33 26.09 52.49
CA PHE A 726 -1.59 25.33 52.54
C PHE A 726 -1.53 24.17 53.55
N VAL A 727 -0.32 23.66 53.83
CA VAL A 727 -0.04 22.62 54.82
C VAL A 727 0.05 23.21 56.25
N PHE A 728 0.54 24.45 56.40
CA PHE A 728 0.35 25.28 57.60
C PHE A 728 -1.09 25.80 57.69
#